data_AF-A0A9N9CVI1-F1
#
_entry.id   AF-A0A9N9CVI1-F1
#
_cell.length_a   1.000
_cell.length_b   1.000
_cell.length_c   1.000
_cell.angle_alpha   90.00
_cell.angle_beta   90.00
_cell.angle_gamma   90.00
#
_symmetry.space_group_name_H-M   'P 1'
#
loop_
_entity.id
_entity.type
_entity.pdbx_description
1 polymer ?
#
loop_
_entity_poly.entity_id
_entity_poly.type
_entity_poly.pdbx_seq_one_letter_code
_entity_poly.pdbx_strand_id
1 'polypeptide(L)'
;MIEPSNYLQQVETLLKLYNIKEFDSSQCQNRELIARGGFSLVYSTTFQKKSYALKRLYKNDNQALKLLKREIKLLHKVEHPNVIKFYGISREQAPQRDNIIEIMLVLQLANGGNLQDHLAKKQHIGLYKISWTELVQIAMDIASGDISEGLREKEITNTPQKYVDLYNQCWSSDPSQRPTVDIVLSILKKLQTEKAEFISHIISEKWIKHFGLHKGRNFNGNGFVLGTGIILGDNGFLEMEKIRQPIPIIYLPKENEIETEHDNIHIHIPMLTLHYECDPTKKFIQDIKEVLDIKDETEKKTKLDEKLNYYGEYVVTSATIGGVIEIKNWSEFDDARRSRLKTYLQWSIDYAKGIKVNNFEKASIEDLHLFTNSKSMKNAENLYKWVKDLHNPNSLEIISYEKFKPTIQLLPEDLILKCSNREHTDESELISKTRSRYDKINISEWVTSPALPLYTCDWIQDNLLQHGIILQRSKAGRAKKAAFKFLKEPKITPINKITIILSQHKTRQEEYLLENGIILKKEEKIELDKIPSAEHSSTLNIPLEDFTKKQPSNAIYCQVIFQTIKISFDLLDIEYLQEFTNTVDSALQDQNESSRSKTLCKLFGEDYGHLLPRTFTLGGVLSKKYISNNHPLNIQTQRLDLKSDDPNAHSKIEQLLEAWNNEFKDVNTFYFLNNEGDVIYRNKIGDWLKTLADEPKIWCTISWEDWIQLYKTSPSDNISFNGSVSSVSTNE
;
A
#
# COMPACT_ATOMS: atom_id res chain seq x y z
N MET A 1 22.10 -17.87 -40.89
CA MET A 1 23.45 -17.32 -40.62
C MET A 1 23.88 -16.51 -41.84
N ILE A 2 24.45 -15.32 -41.66
CA ILE A 2 25.01 -14.54 -42.78
C ILE A 2 26.34 -15.19 -43.18
N GLU A 3 26.70 -15.20 -44.46
CA GLU A 3 28.09 -15.49 -44.84
C GLU A 3 29.05 -14.51 -44.16
N PRO A 4 30.14 -14.98 -43.51
CA PRO A 4 31.10 -14.13 -42.79
C PRO A 4 31.68 -12.97 -43.63
N SER A 5 31.81 -13.17 -44.94
CA SER A 5 32.27 -12.19 -45.93
C SER A 5 31.36 -10.95 -46.00
N ASN A 6 30.05 -11.14 -45.97
CA ASN A 6 29.05 -10.07 -46.10
C ASN A 6 28.91 -9.25 -44.79
N TYR A 7 29.06 -9.90 -43.63
CA TYR A 7 29.06 -9.22 -42.32
C TYR A 7 30.23 -8.23 -42.20
N LEU A 8 31.47 -8.70 -42.45
CA LEU A 8 32.67 -7.87 -42.33
C LEU A 8 32.66 -6.72 -43.33
N GLN A 9 32.27 -6.95 -44.59
CA GLN A 9 32.20 -5.90 -45.60
C GLN A 9 31.24 -4.75 -45.21
N GLN A 10 30.09 -5.09 -44.62
CA GLN A 10 29.13 -4.09 -44.16
C GLN A 10 29.63 -3.30 -42.95
N VAL A 11 30.39 -3.94 -42.05
CA VAL A 11 31.00 -3.23 -40.92
C VAL A 11 32.16 -2.35 -41.41
N GLU A 12 33.02 -2.82 -42.31
CA GLU A 12 34.08 -2.01 -42.91
C GLU A 12 33.53 -0.75 -43.60
N THR A 13 32.42 -0.89 -44.33
CA THR A 13 31.73 0.24 -44.95
C THR A 13 31.26 1.25 -43.90
N LEU A 14 30.72 0.78 -42.78
CA LEU A 14 30.25 1.62 -41.68
C LEU A 14 31.41 2.36 -40.99
N LEU A 15 32.51 1.65 -40.69
CA LEU A 15 33.67 2.22 -40.00
C LEU A 15 34.34 3.31 -40.85
N LYS A 16 34.45 3.08 -42.17
CA LYS A 16 34.95 4.09 -43.12
C LYS A 16 34.01 5.30 -43.21
N LEU A 17 32.70 5.06 -43.30
CA LEU A 17 31.70 6.12 -43.41
C LEU A 17 31.75 7.10 -42.24
N TYR A 18 31.96 6.60 -41.02
CA TYR A 18 32.00 7.41 -39.80
C TYR A 18 33.44 7.71 -39.30
N ASN A 19 34.47 7.38 -40.08
CA ASN A 19 35.87 7.56 -39.70
C ASN A 19 36.20 7.03 -38.28
N ILE A 20 35.74 5.81 -37.98
CA ILE A 20 35.84 5.22 -36.65
C ILE A 20 37.27 4.74 -36.39
N LYS A 21 37.84 5.15 -35.25
CA LYS A 21 39.17 4.73 -34.81
C LYS A 21 39.20 3.25 -34.42
N GLU A 22 40.29 2.57 -34.77
CA GLU A 22 40.58 1.20 -34.32
C GLU A 22 41.61 1.19 -33.18
N PHE A 23 41.37 0.31 -32.21
CA PHE A 23 42.25 0.01 -31.09
C PHE A 23 42.84 -1.39 -31.26
N ASP A 24 44.16 -1.47 -31.20
CA ASP A 24 44.92 -2.72 -31.27
C ASP A 24 44.67 -3.56 -30.01
N SER A 25 43.98 -4.70 -30.19
CA SER A 25 43.60 -5.60 -29.11
C SER A 25 44.80 -6.23 -28.42
N SER A 26 45.95 -6.35 -29.10
CA SER A 26 47.16 -6.93 -28.51
C SER A 26 47.77 -6.06 -27.39
N GLN A 27 47.43 -4.77 -27.36
CA GLN A 27 47.90 -3.81 -26.35
C GLN A 27 46.95 -3.68 -25.15
N CYS A 28 45.81 -4.38 -25.19
CA CYS A 28 44.83 -4.39 -24.11
C CYS A 28 45.28 -5.34 -22.99
N GLN A 29 45.49 -4.81 -21.79
CA GLN A 29 45.95 -5.53 -20.61
C GLN A 29 44.85 -5.65 -19.56
N ASN A 30 45.00 -6.57 -18.61
CA ASN A 30 44.12 -6.75 -17.43
C ASN A 30 42.63 -6.83 -17.80
N ARG A 31 42.29 -7.79 -18.67
CA ARG A 31 40.92 -7.96 -19.15
C ARG A 31 40.08 -8.70 -18.11
N GLU A 32 39.08 -8.04 -17.55
CA GLU A 32 38.15 -8.65 -16.60
C GLU A 32 36.71 -8.51 -17.09
N LEU A 33 35.90 -9.53 -16.91
CA LEU A 33 34.48 -9.45 -17.26
C LEU A 33 33.74 -8.65 -16.18
N ILE A 34 33.15 -7.51 -16.56
CA ILE A 34 32.47 -6.60 -15.62
C ILE A 34 30.95 -6.61 -15.73
N ALA A 35 30.38 -7.06 -16.86
CA ALA A 35 28.93 -7.20 -17.00
C ALA A 35 28.52 -8.26 -18.03
N ARG A 36 27.41 -8.95 -17.75
CA ARG A 36 26.71 -9.83 -18.70
C ARG A 36 25.29 -9.32 -18.92
N GLY A 37 24.96 -8.92 -20.15
CA GLY A 37 23.59 -8.59 -20.56
C GLY A 37 22.93 -9.76 -21.28
N GLY A 38 21.70 -9.57 -21.78
CA GLY A 38 20.99 -10.58 -22.60
C GLY A 38 21.55 -10.74 -24.03
N PHE A 39 22.25 -9.72 -24.54
CA PHE A 39 22.79 -9.69 -25.92
C PHE A 39 24.30 -9.39 -26.04
N SER A 40 24.96 -9.05 -24.93
CA SER A 40 26.37 -8.65 -24.92
C SER A 40 27.10 -8.97 -23.61
N LEU A 41 28.42 -9.07 -23.70
CA LEU A 41 29.38 -9.10 -22.59
C LEU A 41 30.17 -7.80 -22.57
N VAL A 42 30.49 -7.29 -21.38
CA VAL A 42 31.36 -6.11 -21.23
C VAL A 42 32.56 -6.48 -20.40
N TYR A 43 33.75 -6.18 -20.91
CA TYR A 43 35.02 -6.37 -20.23
C TYR A 43 35.63 -5.02 -19.86
N SER A 44 36.27 -4.89 -18.71
CA SER A 44 37.23 -3.82 -18.47
C SER A 44 38.55 -4.17 -19.14
N THR A 45 39.32 -3.16 -19.54
CA THR A 45 40.70 -3.33 -20.01
C THR A 45 41.51 -2.07 -19.79
N THR A 46 42.84 -2.21 -19.77
CA THR A 46 43.78 -1.08 -19.77
C THR A 46 44.50 -1.01 -21.11
N PHE A 47 44.43 0.15 -21.77
CA PHE A 47 45.16 0.46 -23.01
C PHE A 47 45.96 1.75 -22.80
N GLN A 48 47.28 1.73 -23.03
CA GLN A 48 48.16 2.88 -22.84
C GLN A 48 47.98 3.60 -21.48
N LYS A 49 47.90 2.84 -20.39
CA LYS A 49 47.68 3.33 -19.01
C LYS A 49 46.31 4.03 -18.77
N LYS A 50 45.35 3.90 -19.69
CA LYS A 50 43.97 4.35 -19.52
C LYS A 50 43.00 3.17 -19.51
N SER A 51 41.95 3.26 -18.72
CA SER A 51 40.96 2.19 -18.58
C SER A 51 39.77 2.40 -19.52
N TYR A 52 39.33 1.32 -20.16
CA TYR A 52 38.24 1.30 -21.13
C TYR A 52 37.29 0.13 -20.86
N ALA A 53 36.08 0.21 -21.42
CA ALA A 53 35.13 -0.89 -21.48
C ALA A 53 35.07 -1.45 -22.90
N LEU A 54 35.21 -2.77 -23.05
CA LEU A 54 35.07 -3.51 -24.30
C LEU A 54 33.73 -4.23 -24.32
N LYS A 55 32.80 -3.79 -25.16
CA LYS A 55 31.48 -4.42 -25.31
C LYS A 55 31.48 -5.38 -26.50
N ARG A 56 31.23 -6.66 -26.22
CA ARG A 56 31.21 -7.80 -27.16
C ARG A 56 29.79 -8.33 -27.31
N LEU A 57 29.29 -8.51 -28.53
CA LEU A 57 27.96 -9.10 -28.78
C LEU A 57 28.02 -10.64 -28.79
N TYR A 58 26.98 -11.35 -28.36
CA TYR A 58 27.01 -12.82 -28.23
C TYR A 58 27.05 -13.60 -29.56
N LYS A 59 26.54 -13.02 -30.65
CA LYS A 59 26.36 -13.70 -31.94
C LYS A 59 26.68 -12.75 -33.09
N ASN A 60 27.18 -13.30 -34.19
CA ASN A 60 27.41 -12.58 -35.45
C ASN A 60 26.27 -12.89 -36.45
N ASP A 61 25.04 -12.52 -36.11
CA ASP A 61 23.86 -12.67 -36.97
C ASP A 61 23.30 -11.31 -37.45
N ASN A 62 22.25 -11.34 -38.27
CA ASN A 62 21.61 -10.12 -38.82
C ASN A 62 21.09 -9.19 -37.73
N GLN A 63 20.64 -9.73 -36.60
CA GLN A 63 20.12 -8.94 -35.49
C GLN A 63 21.26 -8.24 -34.76
N ALA A 64 22.36 -8.93 -34.48
CA ALA A 64 23.56 -8.35 -33.90
C ALA A 64 24.19 -7.29 -34.81
N LEU A 65 24.24 -7.50 -36.13
CA LEU A 65 24.72 -6.50 -37.08
C LEU A 65 23.84 -5.25 -37.08
N LYS A 66 22.51 -5.41 -37.02
CA LYS A 66 21.56 -4.28 -36.93
C LYS A 66 21.74 -3.50 -35.64
N LEU A 67 21.94 -4.19 -34.51
CA LEU A 67 22.19 -3.58 -33.20
C LEU A 67 23.53 -2.82 -33.20
N LEU A 68 24.60 -3.43 -33.71
CA LEU A 68 25.92 -2.82 -33.84
C LEU A 68 25.89 -1.56 -34.70
N LYS A 69 25.26 -1.62 -35.88
CA LYS A 69 25.10 -0.46 -36.78
C LYS A 69 24.34 0.68 -36.11
N ARG A 70 23.26 0.36 -35.38
CA ARG A 70 22.47 1.34 -34.64
C ARG A 70 23.31 1.99 -33.54
N GLU A 71 24.01 1.19 -32.76
CA GLU A 71 24.79 1.65 -31.61
C GLU A 71 25.97 2.54 -32.05
N ILE A 72 26.73 2.14 -33.08
CA ILE A 72 27.79 2.97 -33.67
C ILE A 72 27.22 4.28 -34.23
N LYS A 73 26.11 4.23 -34.98
CA LYS A 73 25.49 5.43 -35.57
C LYS A 73 25.03 6.43 -34.50
N LEU A 74 24.49 5.95 -33.38
CA LEU A 74 24.04 6.80 -32.29
C LEU A 74 25.24 7.35 -31.51
N LEU A 75 26.11 6.48 -31.02
CA LEU A 75 27.24 6.87 -30.18
C LEU A 75 28.28 7.73 -30.90
N HIS A 76 28.45 7.58 -32.22
CA HIS A 76 29.32 8.45 -33.00
C HIS A 76 28.81 9.90 -33.08
N LYS A 77 27.49 10.11 -32.97
CA LYS A 77 26.88 11.44 -33.09
C LYS A 77 26.74 12.18 -31.77
N VAL A 78 27.04 11.52 -30.66
CA VAL A 78 26.77 12.03 -29.31
C VAL A 78 28.09 12.24 -28.58
N GLU A 79 28.38 13.49 -28.25
CA GLU A 79 29.44 13.86 -27.32
C GLU A 79 28.83 14.71 -26.21
N HIS A 80 28.64 14.11 -25.04
CA HIS A 80 28.03 14.77 -23.89
C HIS A 80 28.65 14.23 -22.59
N PRO A 81 28.89 15.07 -21.56
CA PRO A 81 29.47 14.63 -20.29
C PRO A 81 28.67 13.53 -19.57
N ASN A 82 27.35 13.48 -19.77
CA ASN A 82 26.46 12.50 -19.13
C ASN A 82 26.13 11.27 -20.01
N VAL A 83 26.75 11.14 -21.18
CA VAL A 83 26.59 9.97 -22.06
C VAL A 83 27.93 9.25 -22.21
N ILE A 84 27.93 7.91 -22.13
CA ILE A 84 29.14 7.10 -22.25
C ILE A 84 29.85 7.42 -23.58
N LYS A 85 31.08 7.92 -23.47
CA LYS A 85 31.87 8.27 -24.64
C LYS A 85 32.27 7.01 -25.42
N PHE A 86 32.05 7.05 -26.73
CA PHE A 86 32.52 6.05 -27.67
C PHE A 86 33.86 6.47 -28.28
N TYR A 87 34.86 5.61 -28.15
CA TYR A 87 36.22 5.91 -28.60
C TYR A 87 36.57 5.25 -29.93
N GLY A 88 35.93 4.14 -30.27
CA GLY A 88 36.24 3.37 -31.46
C GLY A 88 35.90 1.90 -31.30
N ILE A 89 36.53 1.06 -32.12
CA ILE A 89 36.35 -0.39 -32.06
C ILE A 89 37.68 -1.12 -31.86
N SER A 90 37.61 -2.40 -31.48
CA SER A 90 38.73 -3.31 -31.49
C SER A 90 38.34 -4.64 -32.16
N ARG A 91 39.31 -5.31 -32.78
CA ARG A 91 39.12 -6.59 -33.49
C ARG A 91 39.88 -7.68 -32.74
N GLU A 92 39.27 -8.85 -32.58
CA GLU A 92 39.89 -10.01 -31.96
C GLU A 92 39.49 -11.30 -32.69
N GLN A 93 40.44 -12.23 -32.85
CA GLN A 93 40.17 -13.54 -33.44
C GLN A 93 39.47 -14.44 -32.42
N ALA A 94 38.38 -15.09 -32.83
CA ALA A 94 37.63 -15.95 -31.93
C ALA A 94 38.46 -17.20 -31.54
N PRO A 95 38.67 -17.49 -30.25
CA PRO A 95 39.60 -18.55 -29.79
C PRO A 95 39.18 -19.99 -30.12
N GLN A 96 37.98 -20.22 -30.67
CA GLN A 96 37.44 -21.56 -30.97
C GLN A 96 36.82 -21.67 -32.37
N ARG A 97 37.00 -20.66 -33.23
CA ARG A 97 36.46 -20.66 -34.60
C ARG A 97 37.47 -20.05 -35.56
N ASP A 98 38.12 -20.90 -36.35
CA ASP A 98 39.02 -20.43 -37.40
C ASP A 98 38.25 -19.52 -38.37
N ASN A 99 38.88 -18.40 -38.75
CA ASN A 99 38.38 -17.38 -39.69
C ASN A 99 37.21 -16.48 -39.24
N ILE A 100 36.91 -16.36 -37.94
CA ILE A 100 35.93 -15.37 -37.44
C ILE A 100 36.61 -14.26 -36.63
N ILE A 101 36.47 -13.03 -37.12
CA ILE A 101 36.88 -11.80 -36.43
C ILE A 101 35.67 -11.27 -35.63
N GLU A 102 35.85 -11.09 -34.32
CA GLU A 102 34.88 -10.44 -33.44
C GLU A 102 35.19 -8.95 -33.33
N ILE A 103 34.14 -8.12 -33.42
CA ILE A 103 34.24 -6.66 -33.30
C ILE A 103 33.70 -6.25 -31.93
N MET A 104 34.49 -5.47 -31.20
CA MET A 104 34.13 -4.97 -29.88
C MET A 104 34.08 -3.44 -29.90
N LEU A 105 33.09 -2.86 -29.23
CA LEU A 105 33.02 -1.40 -29.04
C LEU A 105 33.94 -1.00 -27.88
N VAL A 106 34.78 0.01 -28.10
CA VAL A 106 35.64 0.63 -27.09
C VAL A 106 34.92 1.85 -26.53
N LEU A 107 34.52 1.74 -25.27
CA LEU A 107 33.68 2.70 -24.56
C LEU A 107 34.42 3.25 -23.33
N GLN A 108 33.96 4.40 -22.84
CA GLN A 108 34.34 4.91 -21.53
C GLN A 108 33.98 3.88 -20.46
N LEU A 109 34.95 3.57 -19.60
CA LEU A 109 34.71 2.72 -18.45
C LEU A 109 33.95 3.50 -17.37
N ALA A 110 32.69 3.12 -17.14
CA ALA A 110 31.91 3.61 -16.01
C ALA A 110 32.23 2.78 -14.75
N ASN A 111 33.22 3.23 -13.99
CA ASN A 111 33.70 2.54 -12.78
C ASN A 111 32.76 2.64 -11.57
N GLY A 112 31.70 3.47 -11.64
CA GLY A 112 30.70 3.64 -10.58
C GLY A 112 29.62 2.55 -10.52
N GLY A 113 29.57 1.64 -11.50
CA GLY A 113 28.46 0.69 -11.66
C GLY A 113 27.24 1.31 -12.34
N ASN A 114 26.12 0.58 -12.37
CA ASN A 114 24.87 1.07 -12.95
C ASN A 114 23.98 1.75 -11.89
N LEU A 115 23.01 2.54 -12.35
CA LEU A 115 22.09 3.27 -11.47
C LEU A 115 21.26 2.33 -10.58
N GLN A 116 20.89 1.14 -11.06
CA GLN A 116 20.13 0.16 -10.28
C GLN A 116 20.93 -0.29 -9.05
N ASP A 117 22.20 -0.63 -9.20
CA ASP A 117 23.08 -1.01 -8.09
C ASP A 117 23.33 0.17 -7.13
N HIS A 118 23.47 1.39 -7.67
CA HIS A 118 23.61 2.60 -6.86
C HIS A 118 22.36 2.84 -6.00
N LEU A 119 21.17 2.74 -6.58
CA LEU A 119 19.90 2.90 -5.88
C LEU A 119 19.65 1.74 -4.89
N ALA A 120 20.00 0.51 -5.25
CA ALA A 120 19.88 -0.64 -4.37
C ALA A 120 20.78 -0.49 -3.12
N LYS A 121 22.00 0.03 -3.27
CA LYS A 121 22.87 0.37 -2.12
C LYS A 121 22.30 1.47 -1.23
N LYS A 122 21.44 2.33 -1.77
CA LYS A 122 20.73 3.38 -1.03
C LYS A 122 19.43 2.86 -0.40
N GLN A 123 19.06 1.62 -0.63
CA GLN A 123 17.89 0.99 -0.05
C GLN A 123 18.24 0.41 1.33
N HIS A 124 17.60 0.93 2.37
CA HIS A 124 17.67 0.40 3.72
C HIS A 124 16.25 0.04 4.17
N ILE A 125 16.01 -1.25 4.43
CA ILE A 125 14.71 -1.75 4.92
C ILE A 125 13.57 -1.39 3.95
N GLY A 126 13.77 -1.66 2.65
CA GLY A 126 12.75 -1.37 1.62
C GLY A 126 12.60 0.12 1.26
N LEU A 127 13.13 1.04 2.07
CA LEU A 127 13.05 2.49 1.87
C LEU A 127 14.34 3.03 1.24
N TYR A 128 14.21 3.88 0.21
CA TYR A 128 15.34 4.57 -0.39
C TYR A 128 15.80 5.73 0.51
N LYS A 129 16.99 5.61 1.11
CA LYS A 129 17.71 6.72 1.77
C LYS A 129 18.52 7.51 0.74
N ILE A 130 17.81 8.18 -0.17
CA ILE A 130 18.38 9.14 -1.10
C ILE A 130 17.84 10.53 -0.80
N SER A 131 18.71 11.54 -0.74
CA SER A 131 18.25 12.92 -0.52
C SER A 131 17.50 13.42 -1.76
N TRP A 132 16.50 14.29 -1.56
CA TRP A 132 15.76 14.89 -2.69
C TRP A 132 16.68 15.66 -3.64
N THR A 133 17.73 16.30 -3.12
CA THR A 133 18.73 16.99 -3.95
C THR A 133 19.52 16.01 -4.82
N GLU A 134 19.97 14.89 -4.27
CA GLU A 134 20.64 13.82 -5.03
C GLU A 134 19.68 13.21 -6.07
N LEU A 135 18.43 12.95 -5.71
CA LEU A 135 17.42 12.39 -6.61
C LEU A 135 17.06 13.33 -7.76
N VAL A 136 16.88 14.62 -7.47
CA VAL A 136 16.64 15.65 -8.48
C VAL A 136 17.86 15.84 -9.38
N GLN A 137 19.08 15.79 -8.82
CA GLN A 137 20.29 15.86 -9.63
C GLN A 137 20.40 14.67 -10.59
N ILE A 138 20.14 13.44 -10.12
CA ILE A 138 20.09 12.25 -10.99
C ILE A 138 19.04 12.44 -12.10
N ALA A 139 17.85 12.93 -11.77
CA ALA A 139 16.81 13.17 -12.76
C ALA A 139 17.19 14.26 -13.78
N MET A 140 17.83 15.35 -13.33
CA MET A 140 18.35 16.41 -14.20
C MET A 140 19.48 15.90 -15.11
N ASP A 141 20.38 15.08 -14.59
CA ASP A 141 21.49 14.50 -15.35
C ASP A 141 20.96 13.56 -16.45
N ILE A 142 19.92 12.78 -16.15
CA ILE A 142 19.21 11.94 -17.15
C ILE A 142 18.51 12.82 -18.19
N ALA A 143 17.70 13.80 -17.77
CA ALA A 143 16.95 14.67 -18.67
C ALA A 143 17.85 15.54 -19.57
N SER A 144 19.02 15.95 -19.06
CA SER A 144 20.03 16.67 -19.85
C SER A 144 20.56 15.84 -21.03
N GLY A 145 20.56 14.50 -20.91
CA GLY A 145 20.85 13.58 -22.00
C GLY A 145 19.75 13.59 -23.08
N ASP A 146 18.48 13.44 -22.66
CA ASP A 146 17.33 13.26 -23.58
C ASP A 146 16.95 14.52 -24.37
N ILE A 147 17.09 15.72 -23.79
CA ILE A 147 16.71 17.00 -24.43
C ILE A 147 17.66 17.35 -25.58
N SER A 148 18.90 16.84 -25.56
CA SER A 148 19.93 17.07 -26.59
C SER A 148 19.61 16.41 -27.94
N GLU A 149 18.63 15.50 -28.00
CA GLU A 149 18.22 14.79 -29.22
C GLU A 149 17.09 15.48 -30.03
N GLY A 150 16.60 16.64 -29.58
CA GLY A 150 15.57 17.41 -30.31
C GLY A 150 14.17 16.78 -30.33
N LEU A 151 13.93 15.77 -29.49
CA LEU A 151 12.61 15.16 -29.32
C LEU A 151 11.66 16.18 -28.64
N ARG A 152 10.47 16.38 -29.22
CA ARG A 152 9.37 17.22 -28.71
C ARG A 152 8.06 16.45 -28.77
N GLU A 153 7.13 16.80 -27.88
CA GLU A 153 5.81 16.15 -27.81
C GLU A 153 5.00 16.43 -29.08
N LYS A 154 4.17 15.47 -29.51
CA LYS A 154 3.19 15.68 -30.58
C LYS A 154 1.93 16.30 -29.98
N GLU A 155 1.29 17.21 -30.70
CA GLU A 155 0.03 17.82 -30.27
C GLU A 155 -1.01 16.75 -29.91
N ILE A 156 -1.60 16.88 -28.72
CA ILE A 156 -2.63 15.98 -28.23
C ILE A 156 -4.00 16.50 -28.69
N THR A 157 -4.82 15.64 -29.30
CA THR A 157 -6.17 15.96 -29.75
C THR A 157 -7.02 16.51 -28.60
N ASN A 158 -7.78 17.58 -28.84
CA ASN A 158 -8.60 18.32 -27.86
C ASN A 158 -7.84 19.19 -26.85
N THR A 159 -6.55 19.45 -27.06
CA THR A 159 -5.83 20.46 -26.26
C THR A 159 -6.34 21.87 -26.61
N PRO A 160 -6.62 22.76 -25.63
CA PRO A 160 -7.04 24.12 -25.91
C PRO A 160 -6.01 24.87 -26.76
N GLN A 161 -6.47 25.50 -27.85
CA GLN A 161 -5.57 26.13 -28.83
C GLN A 161 -4.60 27.12 -28.20
N LYS A 162 -5.06 27.98 -27.29
CA LYS A 162 -4.20 28.94 -26.58
C LYS A 162 -3.08 28.29 -25.74
N TYR A 163 -3.27 27.06 -25.27
CA TYR A 163 -2.23 26.30 -24.57
C TYR A 163 -1.24 25.67 -25.56
N VAL A 164 -1.76 25.17 -26.69
CA VAL A 164 -0.95 24.71 -27.83
C VAL A 164 -0.02 25.82 -28.32
N ASP A 165 -0.57 27.00 -28.55
CA ASP A 165 0.19 28.17 -29.00
C ASP A 165 1.27 28.57 -27.98
N LEU A 166 0.98 28.47 -26.67
CA LEU A 166 1.91 28.82 -25.60
C LEU A 166 3.09 27.85 -25.53
N TYR A 167 2.87 26.54 -25.44
CA TYR A 167 4.00 25.61 -25.37
C TYR A 167 4.80 25.59 -26.69
N ASN A 168 4.13 25.87 -27.82
CA ASN A 168 4.78 26.04 -29.11
C ASN A 168 5.76 27.22 -29.15
N GLN A 169 5.43 28.32 -28.48
CA GLN A 169 6.33 29.47 -28.35
C GLN A 169 7.48 29.19 -27.36
N CYS A 170 7.19 28.53 -26.22
CA CYS A 170 8.19 28.21 -25.19
C CYS A 170 9.35 27.36 -25.71
N TRP A 171 9.09 26.43 -26.65
CA TRP A 171 10.11 25.54 -27.19
C TRP A 171 10.63 25.95 -28.58
N SER A 172 10.33 27.18 -29.03
CA SER A 172 10.75 27.69 -30.33
C SER A 172 12.26 27.53 -30.55
N SER A 173 12.66 27.15 -31.77
CA SER A 173 14.07 27.09 -32.16
C SER A 173 14.73 28.46 -32.19
N ASP A 174 13.94 29.53 -32.39
CA ASP A 174 14.35 30.92 -32.29
C ASP A 174 14.19 31.42 -30.84
N PRO A 175 15.29 31.77 -30.14
CA PRO A 175 15.22 32.27 -28.77
C PRO A 175 14.40 33.55 -28.61
N SER A 176 14.28 34.38 -29.66
CA SER A 176 13.52 35.64 -29.63
C SER A 176 12.01 35.44 -29.58
N GLN A 177 11.53 34.27 -30.00
CA GLN A 177 10.12 33.89 -29.98
C GLN A 177 9.71 33.24 -28.66
N ARG A 178 10.67 32.98 -27.76
CA ARG A 178 10.39 32.36 -26.47
C ARG A 178 9.87 33.42 -25.51
N PRO A 179 8.67 33.25 -24.93
CA PRO A 179 8.15 34.19 -23.95
C PRO A 179 8.99 34.14 -22.67
N THR A 180 9.05 35.26 -21.96
CA THR A 180 9.58 35.30 -20.60
C THR A 180 8.66 34.53 -19.66
N VAL A 181 9.21 34.09 -18.52
CA VAL A 181 8.44 33.31 -17.54
C VAL A 181 7.21 34.07 -17.02
N ASP A 182 7.27 35.40 -16.95
CA ASP A 182 6.14 36.24 -16.53
C ASP A 182 4.97 36.20 -17.52
N ILE A 183 5.28 36.23 -18.82
CA ILE A 183 4.29 36.13 -19.90
C ILE A 183 3.65 34.75 -19.86
N VAL A 184 4.46 33.69 -19.74
CA VAL A 184 3.98 32.30 -19.59
C VAL A 184 3.02 32.20 -18.41
N LEU A 185 3.41 32.72 -17.25
CA LEU A 185 2.61 32.68 -16.03
C LEU A 185 1.28 33.43 -16.20
N SER A 186 1.29 34.59 -16.86
CA SER A 186 0.08 35.39 -17.11
C SER A 186 -0.94 34.66 -18.00
N ILE A 187 -0.47 34.01 -19.06
CA ILE A 187 -1.32 33.30 -20.02
C ILE A 187 -1.93 32.07 -19.35
N LEU A 188 -1.12 31.31 -18.60
CA LEU A 188 -1.59 30.14 -17.85
C LEU A 188 -2.63 30.53 -16.79
N LYS A 189 -2.40 31.61 -16.04
CA LYS A 189 -3.36 32.12 -15.06
C LYS A 189 -4.70 32.47 -15.71
N LYS A 190 -4.70 33.16 -16.84
CA LYS A 190 -5.92 33.54 -17.55
C LYS A 190 -6.70 32.34 -18.07
N LEU A 191 -6.02 31.34 -18.64
CA LEU A 191 -6.64 30.10 -19.10
C LEU A 191 -7.25 29.29 -17.96
N GLN A 192 -6.66 29.36 -16.77
CA GLN A 192 -7.16 28.72 -15.57
C GLN A 192 -8.42 29.41 -15.04
N THR A 193 -8.43 30.75 -14.99
CA THR A 193 -9.54 31.55 -14.44
C THR A 193 -10.82 31.42 -15.28
N GLU A 194 -10.74 31.62 -16.60
CA GLU A 194 -11.93 31.59 -17.50
C GLU A 194 -12.65 30.24 -17.47
N LYS A 195 -11.88 29.13 -17.41
CA LYS A 195 -12.43 27.78 -17.32
C LYS A 195 -12.99 27.47 -15.93
N ALA A 196 -12.32 27.97 -14.87
CA ALA A 196 -12.75 27.75 -13.49
C ALA A 196 -14.08 28.45 -13.19
N GLU A 197 -14.29 29.68 -13.66
CA GLU A 197 -15.52 30.46 -13.41
C GLU A 197 -16.76 29.81 -14.05
N PHE A 198 -16.67 29.39 -15.32
CA PHE A 198 -17.77 28.71 -16.01
C PHE A 198 -18.12 27.36 -15.36
N ILE A 199 -17.11 26.57 -15.00
CA ILE A 199 -17.30 25.29 -14.31
C ILE A 199 -17.88 25.51 -12.90
N SER A 200 -17.39 26.51 -12.17
CA SER A 200 -17.88 26.87 -10.84
C SER A 200 -19.36 27.22 -10.87
N HIS A 201 -19.81 28.02 -11.85
CA HIS A 201 -21.21 28.42 -11.98
C HIS A 201 -22.15 27.21 -12.21
N ILE A 202 -21.80 26.32 -13.16
CA ILE A 202 -22.57 25.10 -13.44
C ILE A 202 -22.62 24.18 -12.22
N ILE A 203 -21.51 24.05 -11.49
CA ILE A 203 -21.45 23.25 -10.26
C ILE A 203 -22.38 23.85 -9.20
N SER A 204 -22.32 25.16 -8.96
CA SER A 204 -23.15 25.82 -7.96
C SER A 204 -24.65 25.65 -8.20
N GLU A 205 -25.13 25.81 -9.44
CA GLU A 205 -26.55 25.56 -9.75
C GLU A 205 -26.99 24.13 -9.44
N LYS A 206 -26.18 23.15 -9.84
CA LYS A 206 -26.46 21.73 -9.58
C LYS A 206 -26.54 21.47 -8.08
N TRP A 207 -25.64 22.05 -7.30
CA TRP A 207 -25.58 21.89 -5.84
C TRP A 207 -26.75 22.57 -5.13
N ILE A 208 -27.10 23.80 -5.50
CA ILE A 208 -28.26 24.54 -4.96
C ILE A 208 -29.56 23.74 -5.15
N LYS A 209 -29.72 23.10 -6.32
CA LYS A 209 -30.87 22.24 -6.61
C LYS A 209 -30.81 20.93 -5.82
N HIS A 210 -29.67 20.26 -5.85
CA HIS A 210 -29.47 18.96 -5.18
C HIS A 210 -29.72 19.01 -3.67
N PHE A 211 -29.16 20.02 -2.99
CA PHE A 211 -29.34 20.24 -1.55
C PHE A 211 -30.58 21.07 -1.21
N GLY A 212 -31.38 21.45 -2.22
CA GLY A 212 -32.61 22.21 -2.06
C GLY A 212 -32.44 23.61 -1.48
N LEU A 213 -31.25 24.23 -1.53
CA LEU A 213 -30.92 25.50 -0.86
C LEU A 213 -31.82 26.66 -1.30
N HIS A 214 -32.41 26.57 -2.50
CA HIS A 214 -33.35 27.54 -3.06
C HIS A 214 -34.75 27.56 -2.39
N LYS A 215 -35.02 26.60 -1.51
CA LYS A 215 -36.31 26.47 -0.78
C LYS A 215 -36.14 26.87 0.70
N GLY A 216 -37.24 27.07 1.42
CA GLY A 216 -37.23 27.21 2.88
C GLY A 216 -37.40 25.88 3.59
N ARG A 217 -37.35 25.90 4.93
CA ARG A 217 -37.40 24.75 5.87
C ARG A 217 -38.43 25.04 6.95
N ASN A 218 -39.21 24.02 7.30
CA ASN A 218 -40.11 24.03 8.47
C ASN A 218 -39.56 23.08 9.53
N PHE A 219 -39.64 23.46 10.80
CA PHE A 219 -39.28 22.60 11.91
C PHE A 219 -40.51 21.88 12.45
N ASN A 220 -40.48 20.54 12.51
CA ASN A 220 -41.62 19.72 12.97
C ASN A 220 -41.41 19.07 14.36
N GLY A 221 -40.44 19.55 15.13
CA GLY A 221 -40.08 18.98 16.43
C GLY A 221 -39.01 17.87 16.36
N ASN A 222 -38.93 17.13 15.25
CA ASN A 222 -37.95 16.05 15.06
C ASN A 222 -36.87 16.39 14.01
N GLY A 223 -37.09 17.41 13.19
CA GLY A 223 -36.11 17.87 12.22
C GLY A 223 -36.67 18.95 11.30
N PHE A 224 -35.89 19.26 10.27
CA PHE A 224 -36.29 20.21 9.23
C PHE A 224 -36.86 19.49 8.01
N VAL A 225 -38.01 19.96 7.53
CA VAL A 225 -38.67 19.49 6.31
C VAL A 225 -38.61 20.58 5.25
N LEU A 226 -38.35 20.21 4.00
CA LEU A 226 -38.33 21.13 2.87
C LEU A 226 -39.71 21.76 2.64
N GLY A 227 -39.75 23.08 2.53
CA GLY A 227 -40.87 23.79 1.94
C GLY A 227 -41.09 23.35 0.49
N THR A 228 -42.30 23.51 0.01
CA THR A 228 -42.67 23.16 -1.37
C THR A 228 -42.40 24.30 -2.34
N GLY A 229 -42.53 25.55 -1.90
CA GLY A 229 -42.25 26.75 -2.67
C GLY A 229 -40.76 27.08 -2.81
N ILE A 230 -40.40 27.77 -3.90
CA ILE A 230 -39.05 28.30 -4.14
C ILE A 230 -38.99 29.72 -3.57
N ILE A 231 -38.10 29.94 -2.60
CA ILE A 231 -37.92 31.24 -1.96
C ILE A 231 -36.82 32.04 -2.63
N LEU A 232 -35.69 31.41 -2.96
CA LEU A 232 -34.48 32.09 -3.43
C LEU A 232 -34.31 31.88 -4.94
N GLY A 233 -33.86 32.93 -5.65
CA GLY A 233 -33.69 32.93 -7.11
C GLY A 233 -32.54 32.06 -7.64
N ASP A 234 -32.44 31.95 -8.97
CA ASP A 234 -31.73 30.84 -9.61
C ASP A 234 -30.19 30.96 -9.68
N ASN A 235 -29.59 32.10 -9.30
CA ASN A 235 -28.16 32.37 -9.52
C ASN A 235 -27.41 32.91 -8.28
N GLY A 236 -27.86 32.56 -7.07
CA GLY A 236 -27.22 33.01 -5.82
C GLY A 236 -25.71 32.74 -5.78
N PHE A 237 -25.00 33.50 -4.95
CA PHE A 237 -23.58 33.26 -4.69
C PHE A 237 -23.46 32.09 -3.72
N LEU A 238 -22.95 30.95 -4.22
CA LEU A 238 -22.62 29.80 -3.41
C LEU A 238 -21.11 29.73 -3.24
N GLU A 239 -20.64 30.08 -2.06
CA GLU A 239 -19.26 29.87 -1.65
C GLU A 239 -19.11 28.49 -1.02
N MET A 240 -18.05 27.79 -1.40
CA MET A 240 -17.77 26.42 -0.98
C MET A 240 -16.36 26.33 -0.43
N GLU A 241 -16.24 26.00 0.84
CA GLU A 241 -14.96 25.83 1.50
C GLU A 241 -14.68 24.35 1.77
N LYS A 242 -13.55 23.85 1.26
CA LYS A 242 -13.13 22.46 1.52
C LYS A 242 -12.56 22.32 2.93
N ILE A 243 -13.07 21.34 3.67
CA ILE A 243 -12.53 20.95 4.96
C ILE A 243 -11.27 20.12 4.72
N ARG A 244 -10.10 20.69 5.03
CA ARG A 244 -8.80 20.09 4.71
C ARG A 244 -8.52 18.80 5.48
N GLN A 245 -8.99 18.73 6.72
CA GLN A 245 -8.82 17.57 7.60
C GLN A 245 -10.19 17.18 8.14
N PRO A 246 -10.98 16.44 7.35
CA PRO A 246 -12.30 16.03 7.79
C PRO A 246 -12.16 15.05 8.95
N ILE A 247 -12.69 15.42 10.11
CA ILE A 247 -12.77 14.55 11.28
C ILE A 247 -14.20 14.00 11.31
N PRO A 248 -14.39 12.69 11.07
CA PRO A 248 -15.69 12.07 11.23
C PRO A 248 -16.24 12.25 12.65
N ILE A 249 -17.50 12.61 12.72
CA ILE A 249 -18.24 12.86 13.95
C ILE A 249 -19.28 11.76 14.11
N ILE A 250 -19.41 11.25 15.32
CA ILE A 250 -20.32 10.16 15.66
C ILE A 250 -21.36 10.69 16.64
N TYR A 251 -22.61 10.41 16.33
CA TYR A 251 -23.77 10.77 17.13
C TYR A 251 -24.31 9.49 17.78
N LEU A 252 -24.11 9.39 19.10
CA LEU A 252 -24.55 8.26 19.92
C LEU A 252 -25.86 8.63 20.62
N PRO A 253 -26.91 7.79 20.57
CA PRO A 253 -28.15 8.07 21.29
C PRO A 253 -27.90 8.07 22.81
N LYS A 254 -28.51 9.01 23.54
CA LYS A 254 -28.40 9.07 25.01
C LYS A 254 -29.17 7.93 25.66
N GLU A 255 -28.55 7.25 26.64
CA GLU A 255 -29.10 6.05 27.30
C GLU A 255 -30.51 6.23 27.88
N ASN A 256 -30.87 7.43 28.32
CA ASN A 256 -32.18 7.73 28.95
C ASN A 256 -33.29 8.09 27.94
N GLU A 257 -32.98 8.19 26.65
CA GLU A 257 -33.93 8.60 25.58
C GLU A 257 -34.12 7.52 24.50
N ILE A 258 -33.66 6.28 24.74
CA ILE A 258 -33.81 5.16 23.82
C ILE A 258 -35.27 4.65 23.84
N GLU A 259 -36.17 5.36 23.17
CA GLU A 259 -37.40 4.74 22.67
C GLU A 259 -37.00 3.74 21.57
N THR A 260 -37.66 2.58 21.49
CA THR A 260 -37.32 1.47 20.58
C THR A 260 -37.25 1.85 19.09
N GLU A 261 -37.73 3.04 18.71
CA GLU A 261 -37.67 3.58 17.34
C GLU A 261 -36.39 4.39 17.02
N HIS A 262 -35.53 4.70 18.01
CA HIS A 262 -34.43 5.67 17.85
C HIS A 262 -33.04 5.15 18.29
N ASP A 263 -32.80 3.84 18.16
CA ASP A 263 -31.53 3.18 18.51
C ASP A 263 -30.47 3.19 17.38
N ASN A 264 -30.48 4.24 16.55
CA ASN A 264 -29.56 4.36 15.41
C ASN A 264 -28.36 5.24 15.76
N ILE A 265 -27.19 4.87 15.25
CA ILE A 265 -26.00 5.73 15.24
C ILE A 265 -25.88 6.40 13.89
N HIS A 266 -25.49 7.68 13.91
CA HIS A 266 -25.11 8.41 12.71
C HIS A 266 -23.64 8.78 12.75
N ILE A 267 -22.93 8.52 11.65
CA ILE A 267 -21.55 8.94 11.44
C ILE A 267 -21.55 9.94 10.29
N HIS A 268 -21.17 11.17 10.61
CA HIS A 268 -21.08 12.26 9.65
C HIS A 268 -19.61 12.49 9.30
N ILE A 269 -19.30 12.47 8.00
CA ILE A 269 -17.95 12.70 7.48
C ILE A 269 -17.95 14.05 6.77
N PRO A 270 -17.56 15.15 7.45
CA PRO A 270 -17.70 16.50 6.93
C PRO A 270 -16.72 16.78 5.79
N MET A 271 -17.19 17.22 4.62
CA MET A 271 -16.34 17.46 3.43
C MET A 271 -16.21 18.94 3.08
N LEU A 272 -17.31 19.67 3.13
CA LEU A 272 -17.41 21.05 2.66
C LEU A 272 -18.29 21.87 3.59
N THR A 273 -17.96 23.14 3.73
CA THR A 273 -18.87 24.15 4.28
C THR A 273 -19.41 24.98 3.14
N LEU A 274 -20.72 25.19 3.14
CA LEU A 274 -21.41 26.05 2.21
C LEU A 274 -21.79 27.36 2.87
N HIS A 275 -21.65 28.45 2.12
CA HIS A 275 -22.25 29.74 2.41
C HIS A 275 -23.07 30.15 1.20
N TYR A 276 -24.37 30.36 1.41
CA TYR A 276 -25.31 30.66 0.34
C TYR A 276 -25.98 32.01 0.58
N GLU A 277 -25.82 32.90 -0.39
CA GLU A 277 -26.43 34.23 -0.39
C GLU A 277 -27.23 34.46 -1.67
N CYS A 278 -28.50 34.82 -1.52
CA CYS A 278 -29.39 35.03 -2.65
C CYS A 278 -30.59 35.92 -2.28
N ASP A 279 -31.12 36.61 -3.29
CA ASP A 279 -32.34 37.40 -3.16
C ASP A 279 -33.60 36.52 -3.25
N PRO A 280 -34.68 36.90 -2.54
CA PRO A 280 -35.97 36.24 -2.69
C PRO A 280 -36.55 36.39 -4.10
N THR A 281 -37.28 35.37 -4.54
CA THR A 281 -38.00 35.41 -5.82
C THR A 281 -39.10 36.46 -5.79
N LYS A 282 -39.33 37.11 -6.94
CA LYS A 282 -40.45 38.05 -7.10
C LYS A 282 -41.80 37.41 -6.76
N LYS A 283 -41.96 36.12 -7.05
CA LYS A 283 -43.16 35.35 -6.73
C LYS A 283 -43.38 35.24 -5.22
N PHE A 284 -42.34 34.87 -4.47
CA PHE A 284 -42.43 34.81 -3.00
C PHE A 284 -42.81 36.18 -2.41
N ILE A 285 -42.15 37.26 -2.84
CA ILE A 285 -42.45 38.62 -2.35
C ILE A 285 -43.91 39.00 -2.66
N GLN A 286 -44.37 38.74 -3.89
CA GLN A 286 -45.72 39.07 -4.33
C GLN A 286 -46.78 38.27 -3.56
N ASP A 287 -46.58 36.96 -3.38
CA ASP A 287 -47.47 36.10 -2.59
C ASP A 287 -47.64 36.63 -1.16
N ILE A 288 -46.55 37.05 -0.50
CA ILE A 288 -46.62 37.59 0.86
C ILE A 288 -47.31 38.96 0.88
N LYS A 289 -47.01 39.82 -0.10
CA LYS A 289 -47.63 41.15 -0.21
C LYS A 289 -49.16 41.05 -0.33
N GLU A 290 -49.65 40.12 -1.14
CA GLU A 290 -51.09 39.88 -1.31
C GLU A 290 -51.78 39.45 0.00
N VAL A 291 -51.11 38.64 0.82
CA VAL A 291 -51.62 38.29 2.15
C VAL A 291 -51.63 39.49 3.09
N LEU A 292 -50.57 40.32 3.07
CA LEU A 292 -50.47 41.48 3.95
C LEU A 292 -51.52 42.56 3.65
N ASP A 293 -52.06 42.62 2.43
CA ASP A 293 -53.11 43.56 2.01
C ASP A 293 -54.53 43.14 2.49
N ILE A 294 -54.69 41.96 3.09
CA ILE A 294 -55.96 41.50 3.68
C ILE A 294 -56.34 42.40 4.87
N LYS A 295 -57.62 42.81 4.97
CA LYS A 295 -58.08 43.70 6.05
C LYS A 295 -58.39 42.98 7.36
N ASP A 296 -58.86 41.74 7.28
CA ASP A 296 -59.14 40.91 8.47
C ASP A 296 -57.82 40.36 9.02
N GLU A 297 -57.45 40.76 10.24
CA GLU A 297 -56.20 40.35 10.89
C GLU A 297 -56.15 38.85 11.21
N THR A 298 -57.28 38.21 11.47
CA THR A 298 -57.34 36.77 11.76
C THR A 298 -57.15 35.97 10.47
N GLU A 299 -57.83 36.38 9.39
CA GLU A 299 -57.67 35.78 8.07
C GLU A 299 -56.25 35.97 7.53
N LYS A 300 -55.71 37.19 7.68
CA LYS A 300 -54.33 37.53 7.31
C LYS A 300 -53.32 36.63 8.01
N LYS A 301 -53.44 36.47 9.33
CA LYS A 301 -52.54 35.61 10.11
C LYS A 301 -52.57 34.16 9.62
N THR A 302 -53.76 33.58 9.46
CA THR A 302 -53.92 32.20 8.97
C THR A 302 -53.32 32.01 7.59
N LYS A 303 -53.62 32.90 6.63
CA LYS A 303 -53.07 32.81 5.27
C LYS A 303 -51.56 33.05 5.22
N LEU A 304 -51.02 33.88 6.09
CA LEU A 304 -49.59 34.12 6.19
C LEU A 304 -48.87 32.86 6.70
N ASP A 305 -49.43 32.22 7.73
CA ASP A 305 -48.92 30.97 8.27
C ASP A 305 -48.96 29.85 7.22
N GLU A 306 -50.04 29.74 6.45
CA GLU A 306 -50.14 28.81 5.31
C GLU A 306 -49.07 29.07 4.25
N LYS A 307 -48.85 30.34 3.87
CA LYS A 307 -47.82 30.70 2.88
C LYS A 307 -46.41 30.45 3.39
N LEU A 308 -46.12 30.79 4.63
CA LEU A 308 -44.82 30.53 5.24
C LEU A 308 -44.58 29.03 5.41
N ASN A 309 -45.59 28.24 5.74
CA ASN A 309 -45.48 26.79 5.76
C ASN A 309 -45.25 26.21 4.34
N TYR A 310 -45.91 26.77 3.32
CA TYR A 310 -45.69 26.39 1.92
C TYR A 310 -44.25 26.65 1.47
N TYR A 311 -43.71 27.84 1.74
CA TYR A 311 -42.36 28.23 1.32
C TYR A 311 -41.26 27.67 2.24
N GLY A 312 -41.56 27.55 3.53
CA GLY A 312 -40.63 27.27 4.62
C GLY A 312 -40.44 28.49 5.53
N GLU A 313 -40.53 28.29 6.85
CA GLU A 313 -40.37 29.38 7.84
C GLU A 313 -38.92 29.92 7.94
N TYR A 314 -37.92 29.09 7.62
CA TYR A 314 -36.50 29.44 7.69
C TYR A 314 -35.78 29.13 6.38
N VAL A 315 -34.79 29.95 6.02
CA VAL A 315 -33.82 29.62 4.97
C VAL A 315 -32.47 29.27 5.57
N VAL A 316 -31.77 28.37 4.88
CA VAL A 316 -30.42 27.93 5.26
C VAL A 316 -29.41 28.81 4.52
N THR A 317 -28.62 29.57 5.28
CA THR A 317 -27.58 30.45 4.71
C THR A 317 -26.18 29.85 4.88
N SER A 318 -26.02 28.90 5.81
CA SER A 318 -24.79 28.11 5.92
C SER A 318 -25.06 26.69 6.40
N ALA A 319 -24.35 25.74 5.81
CA ALA A 319 -24.48 24.32 6.13
C ALA A 319 -23.15 23.58 5.92
N THR A 320 -22.95 22.51 6.67
CA THR A 320 -21.88 21.55 6.45
C THR A 320 -22.43 20.38 5.63
N ILE A 321 -21.71 20.04 4.57
CA ILE A 321 -22.01 18.94 3.65
C ILE A 321 -20.97 17.84 3.80
N GLY A 322 -21.44 16.60 3.79
CA GLY A 322 -20.60 15.44 4.04
C GLY A 322 -21.25 14.12 3.67
N GLY A 323 -20.54 13.04 3.94
CA GLY A 323 -21.11 11.70 3.88
C GLY A 323 -21.86 11.37 5.16
N VAL A 324 -22.95 10.62 5.04
CA VAL A 324 -23.72 10.08 6.17
C VAL A 324 -23.69 8.56 6.12
N ILE A 325 -23.27 7.95 7.22
CA ILE A 325 -23.45 6.52 7.48
C ILE A 325 -24.44 6.38 8.64
N GLU A 326 -25.51 5.64 8.43
CA GLU A 326 -26.46 5.23 9.46
C GLU A 326 -26.20 3.77 9.84
N ILE A 327 -26.13 3.50 11.13
CA ILE A 327 -26.06 2.14 11.70
C ILE A 327 -27.33 1.92 12.50
N LYS A 328 -28.04 0.84 12.20
CA LYS A 328 -29.31 0.51 12.86
C LYS A 328 -29.13 -0.49 13.99
N ASN A 329 -30.03 -0.46 14.97
CA ASN A 329 -30.11 -1.39 16.10
C ASN A 329 -28.83 -1.45 16.94
N TRP A 330 -28.28 -0.30 17.33
CA TRP A 330 -27.02 -0.22 18.07
C TRP A 330 -27.01 -0.97 19.41
N SER A 331 -28.14 -0.98 20.13
CA SER A 331 -28.33 -1.69 21.39
C SER A 331 -28.16 -3.21 21.24
N GLU A 332 -28.40 -3.75 20.04
CA GLU A 332 -28.23 -5.18 19.75
C GLU A 332 -26.77 -5.58 19.53
N PHE A 333 -25.83 -4.64 19.38
CA PHE A 333 -24.43 -4.94 19.08
C PHE A 333 -23.67 -5.40 20.33
N ASP A 334 -23.09 -6.60 20.27
CA ASP A 334 -22.08 -7.04 21.24
C ASP A 334 -20.73 -6.32 21.04
N ASP A 335 -19.84 -6.45 22.02
CA ASP A 335 -18.52 -5.81 22.00
C ASP A 335 -17.65 -6.21 20.79
N ALA A 336 -17.80 -7.45 20.29
CA ALA A 336 -17.03 -7.91 19.14
C ALA A 336 -17.50 -7.22 17.84
N ARG A 337 -18.81 -7.12 17.61
CA ARG A 337 -19.39 -6.36 16.49
C ARG A 337 -19.06 -4.87 16.57
N ARG A 338 -19.13 -4.27 17.77
CA ARG A 338 -18.73 -2.87 17.98
C ARG A 338 -17.25 -2.65 17.63
N SER A 339 -16.37 -3.55 18.08
CA SER A 339 -14.93 -3.50 17.77
C SER A 339 -14.64 -3.68 16.27
N ARG A 340 -15.34 -4.62 15.62
CA ARG A 340 -15.23 -4.88 14.18
C ARG A 340 -15.68 -3.69 13.35
N LEU A 341 -16.80 -3.06 13.70
CA LEU A 341 -17.30 -1.84 13.06
C LEU A 341 -16.29 -0.69 13.15
N LYS A 342 -15.77 -0.40 14.35
CA LYS A 342 -14.73 0.61 14.55
C LYS A 342 -13.51 0.35 13.67
N THR A 343 -13.12 -0.93 13.54
CA THR A 343 -11.98 -1.36 12.73
C THR A 343 -12.20 -1.09 11.24
N TYR A 344 -13.33 -1.51 10.67
CA TYR A 344 -13.65 -1.28 9.26
C TYR A 344 -13.81 0.19 8.91
N LEU A 345 -14.41 0.98 9.81
CA LEU A 345 -14.52 2.42 9.64
C LEU A 345 -13.13 3.08 9.58
N GLN A 346 -12.25 2.75 10.53
CA GLN A 346 -10.88 3.29 10.53
C GLN A 346 -10.11 2.88 9.26
N TRP A 347 -10.17 1.60 8.88
CA TRP A 347 -9.53 1.13 7.65
C TRP A 347 -10.08 1.79 6.39
N SER A 348 -11.39 2.04 6.32
CA SER A 348 -11.99 2.73 5.16
C SER A 348 -11.48 4.17 5.01
N ILE A 349 -11.29 4.87 6.13
CA ILE A 349 -10.73 6.23 6.16
C ILE A 349 -9.25 6.22 5.77
N ASP A 350 -8.47 5.28 6.32
CA ASP A 350 -7.05 5.15 6.00
C ASP A 350 -6.84 4.77 4.51
N TYR A 351 -7.70 3.91 3.97
CA TYR A 351 -7.74 3.57 2.55
C TYR A 351 -8.06 4.78 1.68
N ALA A 352 -9.09 5.56 2.04
CA ALA A 352 -9.45 6.78 1.31
C ALA A 352 -8.35 7.85 1.33
N LYS A 353 -7.56 7.90 2.41
CA LYS A 353 -6.37 8.75 2.52
C LYS A 353 -5.15 8.22 1.74
N GLY A 354 -5.22 7.00 1.20
CA GLY A 354 -4.10 6.33 0.53
C GLY A 354 -3.00 5.86 1.48
N ILE A 355 -3.30 5.72 2.78
CA ILE A 355 -2.35 5.28 3.81
C ILE A 355 -2.23 3.75 3.82
N LYS A 356 -3.36 3.04 3.64
CA LYS A 356 -3.43 1.57 3.73
C LYS A 356 -3.90 0.92 2.43
N VAL A 357 -3.40 -0.29 2.17
CA VAL A 357 -3.90 -1.18 1.10
C VAL A 357 -5.13 -1.93 1.60
N ASN A 358 -6.07 -2.23 0.70
CA ASN A 358 -7.28 -2.95 1.05
C ASN A 358 -7.03 -4.46 1.12
N ASN A 359 -6.96 -5.01 2.33
CA ASN A 359 -6.69 -6.43 2.56
C ASN A 359 -7.95 -7.31 2.64
N PHE A 360 -9.14 -6.71 2.77
CA PHE A 360 -10.38 -7.42 3.10
C PHE A 360 -11.57 -6.97 2.24
N GLU A 361 -11.35 -6.56 0.98
CA GLU A 361 -12.39 -5.95 0.14
C GLU A 361 -13.67 -6.82 0.04
N LYS A 362 -13.49 -8.15 -0.02
CA LYS A 362 -14.59 -9.11 -0.16
C LYS A 362 -15.26 -9.49 1.16
N ALA A 363 -14.78 -8.99 2.30
CA ALA A 363 -15.34 -9.35 3.59
C ALA A 363 -16.78 -8.82 3.72
N SER A 364 -17.70 -9.71 4.11
CA SER A 364 -19.08 -9.32 4.38
C SER A 364 -19.13 -8.43 5.63
N ILE A 365 -19.89 -7.34 5.54
CA ILE A 365 -20.16 -6.42 6.65
C ILE A 365 -21.67 -6.19 6.84
N GLU A 366 -22.51 -7.07 6.27
CA GLU A 366 -23.98 -6.97 6.37
C GLU A 366 -24.46 -7.04 7.83
N ASP A 367 -23.75 -7.79 8.68
CA ASP A 367 -23.99 -7.90 10.12
C ASP A 367 -23.75 -6.59 10.89
N LEU A 368 -23.09 -5.61 10.27
CA LEU A 368 -22.86 -4.28 10.85
C LEU A 368 -24.00 -3.30 10.54
N HIS A 369 -25.04 -3.72 9.81
CA HIS A 369 -26.24 -2.91 9.52
C HIS A 369 -25.95 -1.48 9.05
N LEU A 370 -24.94 -1.33 8.18
CA LEU A 370 -24.47 -0.05 7.64
C LEU A 370 -25.30 0.41 6.45
N PHE A 371 -25.78 1.65 6.48
CA PHE A 371 -26.56 2.28 5.41
C PHE A 371 -25.99 3.64 5.00
N THR A 372 -25.96 3.91 3.71
CA THR A 372 -25.66 5.25 3.15
C THR A 372 -26.72 5.60 2.12
N ASN A 373 -27.34 6.79 2.22
CA ASN A 373 -28.42 7.22 1.34
C ASN A 373 -29.52 6.12 1.21
N SER A 374 -29.87 5.52 2.35
CA SER A 374 -30.82 4.39 2.47
C SER A 374 -30.43 3.08 1.76
N LYS A 375 -29.18 2.94 1.27
CA LYS A 375 -28.66 1.70 0.68
C LYS A 375 -27.77 0.97 1.67
N SER A 376 -28.03 -0.32 1.87
CA SER A 376 -27.20 -1.18 2.74
C SER A 376 -25.84 -1.48 2.09
N MET A 377 -24.79 -1.45 2.90
CA MET A 377 -23.44 -1.86 2.53
C MET A 377 -23.24 -3.35 2.77
N LYS A 378 -22.90 -4.09 1.71
CA LYS A 378 -22.79 -5.56 1.78
C LYS A 378 -21.40 -6.03 2.17
N ASN A 379 -20.37 -5.40 1.62
CA ASN A 379 -18.98 -5.78 1.85
C ASN A 379 -18.09 -4.56 2.11
N ALA A 380 -16.89 -4.81 2.59
CA ALA A 380 -15.90 -3.78 2.89
C ALA A 380 -15.53 -2.96 1.65
N GLU A 381 -15.46 -3.57 0.46
CA GLU A 381 -15.21 -2.86 -0.81
C GLU A 381 -16.26 -1.77 -1.06
N ASN A 382 -17.55 -2.04 -0.82
CA ASN A 382 -18.61 -1.04 -0.96
C ASN A 382 -18.37 0.15 -0.02
N LEU A 383 -18.06 -0.11 1.25
CA LEU A 383 -17.75 0.94 2.22
C LEU A 383 -16.52 1.75 1.80
N TYR A 384 -15.43 1.09 1.39
CA TYR A 384 -14.17 1.74 1.09
C TYR A 384 -14.26 2.60 -0.16
N LYS A 385 -14.93 2.09 -1.20
CA LYS A 385 -15.23 2.87 -2.41
C LYS A 385 -16.11 4.07 -2.07
N TRP A 386 -17.16 3.88 -1.28
CA TRP A 386 -18.04 4.98 -0.89
C TRP A 386 -17.30 6.10 -0.14
N VAL A 387 -16.48 5.76 0.87
CA VAL A 387 -15.68 6.76 1.61
C VAL A 387 -14.69 7.46 0.69
N LYS A 388 -14.03 6.72 -0.22
CA LYS A 388 -13.11 7.29 -1.22
C LYS A 388 -13.83 8.20 -2.21
N ASP A 389 -15.08 7.89 -2.55
CA ASP A 389 -15.92 8.62 -3.49
C ASP A 389 -16.69 9.78 -2.86
N LEU A 390 -16.46 10.14 -1.59
CA LEU A 390 -17.08 11.31 -0.94
C LEU A 390 -16.68 12.66 -1.57
N HIS A 391 -15.73 12.68 -2.50
CA HIS A 391 -15.48 13.85 -3.33
C HIS A 391 -16.54 14.03 -4.44
N ASN A 392 -17.37 13.02 -4.71
CA ASN A 392 -18.46 13.07 -5.67
C ASN A 392 -19.69 13.76 -5.05
N PRO A 393 -20.21 14.85 -5.65
CA PRO A 393 -21.39 15.55 -5.16
C PRO A 393 -22.62 14.66 -4.93
N ASN A 394 -22.79 13.62 -5.75
CA ASN A 394 -23.98 12.76 -5.69
C ASN A 394 -23.99 11.84 -4.44
N SER A 395 -22.86 11.73 -3.74
CA SER A 395 -22.69 10.91 -2.53
C SER A 395 -22.82 11.71 -1.24
N LEU A 396 -23.06 13.02 -1.35
CA LEU A 396 -23.05 13.96 -0.24
C LEU A 396 -24.46 14.38 0.18
N GLU A 397 -24.62 14.68 1.45
CA GLU A 397 -25.85 15.17 2.06
C GLU A 397 -25.56 16.37 2.98
N ILE A 398 -26.58 17.16 3.33
CA ILE A 398 -26.44 18.15 4.39
C ILE A 398 -26.36 17.40 5.73
N ILE A 399 -25.21 17.49 6.40
CA ILE A 399 -24.95 16.78 7.66
C ILE A 399 -25.08 17.69 8.88
N SER A 400 -25.04 19.01 8.68
CA SER A 400 -25.31 19.99 9.72
C SER A 400 -25.77 21.30 9.11
N TYR A 401 -26.73 21.94 9.77
CA TYR A 401 -27.10 23.32 9.49
C TYR A 401 -26.34 24.22 10.47
N GLU A 402 -25.64 25.21 9.95
CA GLU A 402 -24.78 26.10 10.75
C GLU A 402 -25.45 27.44 11.03
N LYS A 403 -26.16 27.99 10.03
CA LYS A 403 -26.89 29.27 10.16
C LYS A 403 -28.25 29.25 9.48
N PHE A 404 -29.24 29.82 10.16
CA PHE A 404 -30.60 30.01 9.67
C PHE A 404 -31.00 31.47 9.67
N LYS A 405 -31.91 31.82 8.76
CA LYS A 405 -32.56 33.13 8.76
C LYS A 405 -34.06 32.96 8.60
N PRO A 406 -34.92 33.59 9.42
CA PRO A 406 -36.36 33.59 9.18
C PRO A 406 -36.67 34.10 7.78
N THR A 407 -37.50 33.36 7.04
CA THR A 407 -37.84 33.67 5.64
C THR A 407 -38.41 35.08 5.47
N ILE A 408 -39.15 35.58 6.46
CA ILE A 408 -39.72 36.93 6.47
C ILE A 408 -38.62 38.00 6.41
N GLN A 409 -37.45 37.76 7.01
CA GLN A 409 -36.33 38.71 7.00
C GLN A 409 -35.62 38.81 5.64
N LEU A 410 -36.07 38.07 4.64
CA LEU A 410 -35.64 38.25 3.25
C LEU A 410 -36.47 39.31 2.52
N LEU A 411 -37.66 39.65 3.03
CA LEU A 411 -38.54 40.61 2.38
C LEU A 411 -37.95 42.03 2.39
N PRO A 412 -38.40 42.92 1.48
CA PRO A 412 -38.14 44.35 1.56
C PRO A 412 -38.51 44.94 2.94
N GLU A 413 -37.77 45.96 3.40
CA GLU A 413 -37.91 46.55 4.74
C GLU A 413 -39.34 46.99 5.06
N ASP A 414 -40.07 47.54 4.09
CA ASP A 414 -41.45 48.00 4.24
C ASP A 414 -42.44 46.85 4.53
N LEU A 415 -42.15 45.64 4.04
CA LEU A 415 -42.94 44.45 4.31
C LEU A 415 -42.53 43.78 5.63
N ILE A 416 -41.23 43.79 5.97
CA ILE A 416 -40.75 43.28 7.27
C ILE A 416 -41.45 44.00 8.42
N LEU A 417 -41.53 45.34 8.35
CA LEU A 417 -42.19 46.17 9.36
C LEU A 417 -43.64 45.73 9.61
N LYS A 418 -44.36 45.31 8.56
CA LYS A 418 -45.74 44.82 8.65
C LYS A 418 -45.86 43.42 9.27
N CYS A 419 -44.76 42.65 9.30
CA CYS A 419 -44.69 41.31 9.85
C CYS A 419 -44.14 41.27 11.31
N SER A 420 -43.68 42.39 11.86
CA SER A 420 -42.89 42.49 13.11
C SER A 420 -43.58 42.00 14.40
N ASN A 421 -44.88 41.70 14.37
CA ASN A 421 -45.63 41.26 15.56
C ASN A 421 -45.53 39.75 15.83
N ARG A 422 -44.71 38.99 15.08
CA ARG A 422 -44.51 37.55 15.29
C ARG A 422 -43.33 37.31 16.23
N GLU A 423 -43.53 36.52 17.27
CA GLU A 423 -42.44 35.90 18.02
C GLU A 423 -41.75 34.87 17.11
N HIS A 424 -40.42 34.98 16.96
CA HIS A 424 -39.61 34.00 16.28
C HIS A 424 -38.90 33.13 17.32
N THR A 425 -38.90 31.83 17.11
CA THR A 425 -38.08 30.93 17.92
C THR A 425 -36.61 31.24 17.64
N ASP A 426 -35.83 31.46 18.69
CA ASP A 426 -34.42 31.83 18.55
C ASP A 426 -33.63 30.69 17.85
N GLU A 427 -32.65 31.08 17.05
CA GLU A 427 -31.77 30.17 16.28
C GLU A 427 -31.07 29.18 17.21
N SER A 428 -30.66 29.64 18.38
CA SER A 428 -30.03 28.82 19.42
C SER A 428 -30.98 27.76 19.99
N GLU A 429 -32.28 28.05 20.06
CA GLU A 429 -33.32 27.17 20.59
C GLU A 429 -33.72 26.08 19.58
N LEU A 430 -33.80 26.42 18.29
CA LEU A 430 -34.03 25.46 17.19
C LEU A 430 -32.88 24.45 17.04
N ILE A 431 -31.64 24.93 17.11
CA ILE A 431 -30.44 24.09 17.00
C ILE A 431 -30.26 23.20 18.24
N SER A 432 -30.57 23.70 19.43
CA SER A 432 -30.48 22.91 20.68
C SER A 432 -31.54 21.80 20.75
N LYS A 433 -32.78 22.06 20.31
CA LYS A 433 -33.87 21.04 20.27
C LYS A 433 -33.59 19.85 19.34
N THR A 434 -32.79 20.07 18.28
CA THR A 434 -32.36 18.99 17.36
C THR A 434 -31.11 18.27 17.86
N ARG A 435 -30.20 18.95 18.56
CA ARG A 435 -28.92 18.40 19.02
C ARG A 435 -28.95 17.77 20.42
N SER A 436 -30.00 17.96 21.22
CA SER A 436 -30.04 17.52 22.62
C SER A 436 -30.09 16.00 22.84
N ARG A 437 -30.45 15.21 21.81
CA ARG A 437 -30.75 13.76 21.92
C ARG A 437 -29.54 12.83 21.75
N TYR A 438 -28.43 13.36 21.24
CA TYR A 438 -27.23 12.57 20.94
C TYR A 438 -26.01 13.12 21.68
N ASP A 439 -25.14 12.22 22.11
CA ASP A 439 -23.77 12.53 22.49
C ASP A 439 -22.88 12.55 21.25
N LYS A 440 -22.06 13.59 21.13
CA LYS A 440 -21.16 13.79 20.01
C LYS A 440 -19.75 13.37 20.39
N ILE A 441 -19.17 12.45 19.63
CA ILE A 441 -17.77 12.01 19.83
C ILE A 441 -17.02 12.01 18.50
N ASN A 442 -15.75 12.43 18.53
CA ASN A 442 -14.90 12.33 17.35
C ASN A 442 -14.50 10.87 17.11
N ILE A 443 -14.30 10.47 15.84
CA ILE A 443 -13.91 9.09 15.57
C ILE A 443 -12.61 8.70 16.28
N SER A 444 -11.63 9.60 16.37
CA SER A 444 -10.37 9.36 17.09
C SER A 444 -10.61 9.04 18.57
N GLU A 445 -11.54 9.73 19.21
CA GLU A 445 -11.90 9.49 20.62
C GLU A 445 -12.76 8.22 20.76
N TRP A 446 -13.61 7.94 19.78
CA TRP A 446 -14.44 6.73 19.80
C TRP A 446 -13.64 5.46 19.57
N VAL A 447 -12.53 5.56 18.85
CA VAL A 447 -11.58 4.47 18.63
C VAL A 447 -10.43 4.45 19.65
N THR A 448 -10.34 5.41 20.59
CA THR A 448 -9.25 5.43 21.59
C THR A 448 -9.38 4.36 22.66
N SER A 449 -8.81 3.19 22.35
CA SER A 449 -7.83 2.39 23.10
C SER A 449 -7.77 1.08 22.32
N PRO A 450 -6.66 0.82 21.60
CA PRO A 450 -6.74 0.09 20.35
C PRO A 450 -7.15 -1.36 20.58
N ALA A 451 -8.24 -1.77 19.94
CA ALA A 451 -8.53 -3.18 19.81
C ALA A 451 -7.46 -3.79 18.87
N LEU A 452 -6.88 -4.93 19.26
CA LEU A 452 -5.93 -5.71 18.43
C LEU A 452 -6.33 -5.79 16.95
N PRO A 453 -7.63 -5.92 16.58
CA PRO A 453 -8.04 -5.94 15.18
C PRO A 453 -7.55 -4.77 14.32
N LEU A 454 -7.33 -3.55 14.86
CA LEU A 454 -6.91 -2.39 14.06
C LEU A 454 -5.56 -2.58 13.34
N TYR A 455 -4.66 -3.35 13.95
CA TYR A 455 -3.32 -3.62 13.44
C TYR A 455 -3.25 -4.81 12.49
N THR A 456 -4.36 -5.51 12.26
CA THR A 456 -4.38 -6.75 11.47
C THR A 456 -3.84 -6.55 10.06
N CYS A 457 -4.20 -5.46 9.39
CA CYS A 457 -3.67 -5.15 8.06
C CYS A 457 -2.14 -4.94 8.08
N ASP A 458 -1.64 -4.26 9.11
CA ASP A 458 -0.20 -3.97 9.27
C ASP A 458 0.54 -5.29 9.52
N TRP A 459 0.03 -6.14 10.41
CA TRP A 459 0.60 -7.47 10.65
C TRP A 459 0.60 -8.35 9.40
N ILE A 460 -0.49 -8.38 8.62
CA ILE A 460 -0.55 -9.16 7.38
C ILE A 460 0.53 -8.72 6.40
N GLN A 461 0.71 -7.41 6.25
CA GLN A 461 1.67 -6.82 5.32
C GLN A 461 3.11 -6.99 5.81
N ASP A 462 3.41 -6.53 7.02
CA ASP A 462 4.77 -6.45 7.57
C ASP A 462 5.34 -7.84 7.88
N ASN A 463 4.47 -8.81 8.21
CA ASN A 463 4.88 -10.20 8.43
C ASN A 463 4.72 -11.10 7.20
N LEU A 464 4.27 -10.55 6.07
CA LEU A 464 4.06 -11.28 4.81
C LEU A 464 3.17 -12.53 4.99
N LEU A 465 2.07 -12.41 5.73
CA LEU A 465 1.23 -13.57 6.11
C LEU A 465 0.54 -14.25 4.91
N GLN A 466 0.50 -13.57 3.76
CA GLN A 466 -0.02 -14.07 2.48
C GLN A 466 1.00 -14.87 1.66
N HIS A 467 2.24 -14.96 2.14
CA HIS A 467 3.37 -15.58 1.44
C HIS A 467 3.70 -16.95 2.05
N GLY A 468 4.05 -17.92 1.21
CA GLY A 468 4.56 -19.19 1.69
C GLY A 468 5.96 -19.07 2.29
N ILE A 469 6.36 -20.13 3.00
CA ILE A 469 7.70 -20.29 3.59
C ILE A 469 8.58 -21.07 2.63
N ILE A 470 9.75 -20.52 2.33
CA ILE A 470 10.82 -21.21 1.60
C ILE A 470 11.70 -21.92 2.62
N LEU A 471 11.91 -23.23 2.46
CA LEU A 471 12.88 -23.96 3.26
C LEU A 471 14.24 -23.86 2.56
N GLN A 472 15.26 -23.40 3.30
CA GLN A 472 16.63 -23.26 2.80
C GLN A 472 17.60 -23.90 3.81
N ARG A 473 18.86 -24.09 3.41
CA ARG A 473 19.84 -24.84 4.22
C ARG A 473 20.10 -24.23 5.61
N SER A 474 20.15 -22.91 5.72
CA SER A 474 20.55 -22.22 6.96
C SER A 474 19.41 -21.53 7.70
N LYS A 475 18.37 -21.06 7.00
CA LYS A 475 17.24 -20.35 7.59
C LYS A 475 16.04 -20.43 6.65
N ALA A 476 14.85 -20.59 7.20
CA ALA A 476 13.61 -20.47 6.45
C ALA A 476 13.48 -19.04 5.90
N GLY A 477 13.24 -18.94 4.60
CA GLY A 477 12.98 -17.70 3.89
C GLY A 477 11.50 -17.43 3.71
N ARG A 478 11.17 -16.22 3.27
CA ARG A 478 9.83 -15.85 2.80
C ARG A 478 9.79 -15.91 1.29
N ALA A 479 8.68 -16.39 0.76
CA ALA A 479 8.40 -16.33 -0.66
C ALA A 479 8.38 -14.88 -1.17
N LYS A 480 8.77 -14.68 -2.44
CA LYS A 480 8.81 -13.34 -3.04
C LYS A 480 7.43 -12.80 -3.40
N LYS A 481 6.46 -13.69 -3.64
CA LYS A 481 5.11 -13.37 -4.09
C LYS A 481 4.07 -13.93 -3.12
N ALA A 482 3.00 -13.18 -2.92
CA ALA A 482 1.82 -13.65 -2.22
C ALA A 482 1.16 -14.78 -3.03
N ALA A 483 0.66 -15.81 -2.35
CA ALA A 483 -0.05 -16.90 -3.00
C ALA A 483 -1.58 -16.71 -2.95
N PHE A 484 -2.07 -15.98 -1.94
CA PHE A 484 -3.49 -15.77 -1.69
C PHE A 484 -3.75 -14.40 -1.08
N LYS A 485 -5.03 -14.03 -1.02
CA LYS A 485 -5.54 -12.91 -0.22
C LYS A 485 -6.58 -13.38 0.77
N PHE A 486 -6.80 -12.60 1.83
CA PHE A 486 -7.83 -12.90 2.82
C PHE A 486 -9.20 -12.47 2.31
N LEU A 487 -10.21 -13.32 2.53
CA LEU A 487 -11.61 -13.02 2.23
C LEU A 487 -12.32 -12.37 3.42
N LYS A 488 -11.89 -12.68 4.64
CA LYS A 488 -12.37 -12.09 5.89
C LYS A 488 -11.23 -11.96 6.89
N GLU A 489 -11.47 -11.28 7.99
CA GLU A 489 -10.45 -11.10 9.03
C GLU A 489 -10.03 -12.45 9.65
N PRO A 490 -8.72 -12.70 9.83
CA PRO A 490 -8.27 -13.89 10.52
C PRO A 490 -8.65 -13.81 12.01
N LYS A 491 -8.78 -14.97 12.65
CA LYS A 491 -9.07 -15.07 14.08
C LYS A 491 -7.84 -14.64 14.89
N ILE A 492 -8.05 -13.70 15.81
CA ILE A 492 -7.01 -13.19 16.72
C ILE A 492 -7.28 -13.71 18.13
N THR A 493 -6.30 -14.37 18.74
CA THR A 493 -6.39 -14.91 20.11
C THR A 493 -5.26 -14.33 20.97
N PRO A 494 -5.55 -13.53 22.00
CA PRO A 494 -4.52 -13.04 22.93
C PRO A 494 -3.82 -14.17 23.69
N ILE A 495 -2.52 -14.04 23.90
CA ILE A 495 -1.65 -14.96 24.65
C ILE A 495 -0.99 -14.25 25.83
N ASN A 496 -0.35 -13.10 25.59
CA ASN A 496 0.23 -12.24 26.61
C ASN A 496 1.18 -12.97 27.59
N LYS A 497 2.20 -13.63 27.05
CA LYS A 497 3.13 -14.51 27.77
C LYS A 497 4.58 -14.20 27.41
N ILE A 498 5.46 -14.15 28.41
CA ILE A 498 6.91 -14.13 28.22
C ILE A 498 7.44 -15.54 28.50
N THR A 499 8.25 -16.06 27.60
CA THR A 499 8.88 -17.39 27.71
C THR A 499 10.39 -17.23 27.61
N ILE A 500 11.14 -17.72 28.60
CA ILE A 500 12.60 -17.76 28.59
C ILE A 500 13.02 -19.22 28.49
N ILE A 501 13.81 -19.55 27.48
CA ILE A 501 14.23 -20.94 27.20
C ILE A 501 15.75 -20.99 27.02
N LEU A 502 16.36 -21.98 27.68
CA LEU A 502 17.71 -22.47 27.37
C LEU A 502 17.59 -23.94 26.97
N SER A 503 17.92 -24.28 25.72
CA SER A 503 17.77 -25.64 25.21
C SER A 503 18.96 -26.08 24.35
N GLN A 504 19.26 -27.37 24.41
CA GLN A 504 20.18 -28.05 23.48
C GLN A 504 19.42 -29.20 22.82
N HIS A 505 19.19 -29.09 21.52
CA HIS A 505 18.47 -30.12 20.76
C HIS A 505 19.39 -31.25 20.33
N LYS A 506 18.86 -32.47 20.18
CA LYS A 506 19.67 -33.66 19.93
C LYS A 506 20.03 -33.80 18.45
N THR A 507 19.19 -33.28 17.56
CA THR A 507 19.35 -33.42 16.11
C THR A 507 19.41 -32.06 15.41
N ARG A 508 20.11 -32.00 14.27
CA ARG A 508 20.11 -30.80 13.41
C ARG A 508 18.72 -30.42 12.90
N GLN A 509 17.83 -31.40 12.74
CA GLN A 509 16.44 -31.14 12.36
C GLN A 509 15.70 -30.35 13.45
N GLU A 510 15.77 -30.81 14.70
CA GLU A 510 15.15 -30.11 15.83
C GLU A 510 15.73 -28.70 16.01
N GLU A 511 17.05 -28.57 15.84
CA GLU A 511 17.75 -27.28 15.82
C GLU A 511 17.16 -26.33 14.74
N TYR A 512 17.07 -26.80 13.50
CA TYR A 512 16.56 -25.98 12.39
C TYR A 512 15.10 -25.55 12.63
N LEU A 513 14.25 -26.46 13.15
CA LEU A 513 12.86 -26.13 13.45
C LEU A 513 12.78 -25.03 14.52
N LEU A 514 13.58 -25.12 15.59
CA LEU A 514 13.63 -24.10 16.63
C LEU A 514 14.14 -22.75 16.10
N GLU A 515 15.26 -22.74 15.36
CA GLU A 515 15.85 -21.52 14.79
C GLU A 515 14.87 -20.73 13.94
N ASN A 516 13.95 -21.44 13.29
CA ASN A 516 12.97 -20.87 12.40
C ASN A 516 11.59 -20.72 13.06
N GLY A 517 11.44 -20.99 14.36
CA GLY A 517 10.15 -20.89 15.03
C GLY A 517 9.07 -21.83 14.47
N ILE A 518 9.47 -22.93 13.83
CA ILE A 518 8.56 -23.94 13.30
C ILE A 518 8.14 -24.87 14.43
N ILE A 519 6.85 -24.85 14.77
CA ILE A 519 6.27 -25.73 15.78
C ILE A 519 5.48 -26.83 15.06
N LEU A 520 5.87 -28.09 15.29
CA LEU A 520 5.16 -29.27 14.79
C LEU A 520 4.30 -29.87 15.91
N LYS A 521 3.01 -30.11 15.65
CA LYS A 521 2.17 -30.87 16.60
C LYS A 521 2.61 -32.34 16.64
N LYS A 522 2.32 -33.05 17.73
CA LYS A 522 2.73 -34.46 17.91
C LYS A 522 2.25 -35.39 16.80
N GLU A 523 1.11 -35.09 16.18
CA GLU A 523 0.58 -35.86 15.04
C GLU A 523 1.07 -35.35 13.67
N GLU A 524 1.64 -34.15 13.58
CA GLU A 524 2.11 -33.56 12.32
C GLU A 524 3.48 -34.13 11.95
N LYS A 525 3.55 -34.80 10.79
CA LYS A 525 4.82 -35.17 10.15
C LYS A 525 4.97 -34.34 8.89
N ILE A 526 5.77 -33.28 8.95
CA ILE A 526 6.30 -32.68 7.73
C ILE A 526 7.45 -33.58 7.28
N GLU A 527 7.17 -34.42 6.27
CA GLU A 527 8.20 -35.17 5.55
C GLU A 527 8.99 -34.18 4.69
N LEU A 528 9.91 -33.46 5.35
CA LEU A 528 10.78 -32.47 4.72
C LEU A 528 11.51 -33.08 3.52
N ASP A 529 11.80 -34.38 3.58
CA ASP A 529 12.44 -35.23 2.56
C ASP A 529 11.62 -35.50 1.32
N LYS A 530 10.32 -35.24 1.36
CA LYS A 530 9.43 -35.36 0.21
C LYS A 530 9.03 -34.03 -0.39
N ILE A 531 9.61 -32.92 0.07
CA ILE A 531 9.37 -31.60 -0.50
C ILE A 531 10.14 -31.52 -1.83
N PRO A 532 9.44 -31.28 -2.97
CA PRO A 532 10.09 -31.20 -4.27
C PRO A 532 11.17 -30.12 -4.24
N SER A 533 12.41 -30.55 -4.42
CA SER A 533 13.56 -29.66 -4.49
C SER A 533 14.27 -29.92 -5.81
N ALA A 534 14.47 -28.86 -6.59
CA ALA A 534 15.21 -28.99 -7.83
C ALA A 534 16.66 -29.31 -7.48
N GLU A 535 17.18 -30.44 -7.96
CA GLU A 535 18.63 -30.73 -8.01
C GLU A 535 19.46 -29.68 -8.78
N HIS A 536 18.84 -28.58 -9.25
CA HIS A 536 19.44 -27.60 -10.16
C HIS A 536 19.18 -26.12 -9.83
N SER A 537 18.80 -25.80 -8.59
CA SER A 537 18.67 -24.41 -8.14
C SER A 537 19.92 -23.96 -7.36
N SER A 538 20.93 -23.44 -8.06
CA SER A 538 21.98 -22.53 -7.56
C SER A 538 22.37 -22.66 -6.07
N THR A 539 23.32 -23.54 -5.71
CA THR A 539 24.20 -23.52 -4.51
C THR A 539 23.64 -23.16 -3.10
N LEU A 540 22.34 -22.91 -2.93
CA LEU A 540 21.66 -22.43 -1.72
C LEU A 540 20.35 -23.19 -1.42
N ASN A 541 19.86 -23.99 -2.37
CA ASN A 541 18.58 -24.72 -2.29
C ASN A 541 18.73 -26.25 -2.22
N ILE A 542 19.82 -26.78 -1.64
CA ILE A 542 19.85 -28.20 -1.24
C ILE A 542 19.19 -28.29 0.15
N PRO A 543 17.95 -28.77 0.28
CA PRO A 543 17.21 -28.62 1.52
C PRO A 543 17.36 -29.83 2.44
N LEU A 544 18.14 -30.88 2.10
CA LEU A 544 17.77 -32.21 2.61
C LEU A 544 18.85 -33.16 3.13
N GLU A 545 20.12 -33.01 2.77
CA GLU A 545 21.16 -33.92 3.27
C GLU A 545 21.41 -33.76 4.78
N ASP A 546 21.10 -32.57 5.35
CA ASP A 546 21.23 -32.26 6.78
C ASP A 546 20.02 -32.71 7.64
N PHE A 547 18.91 -33.19 7.04
CA PHE A 547 17.69 -33.64 7.75
C PHE A 547 17.56 -35.15 7.91
N THR A 548 18.61 -35.92 7.59
CA THR A 548 18.65 -37.31 8.06
C THR A 548 18.64 -37.29 9.58
N LYS A 549 17.64 -37.93 10.22
CA LYS A 549 17.38 -37.93 11.69
C LYS A 549 18.57 -38.30 12.60
N LYS A 550 19.74 -38.60 12.03
CA LYS A 550 20.93 -39.13 12.67
C LYS A 550 22.06 -38.11 12.87
N GLN A 551 21.98 -36.89 12.31
CA GLN A 551 23.04 -35.90 12.54
C GLN A 551 22.88 -35.18 13.89
N PRO A 552 23.85 -35.30 14.81
CA PRO A 552 23.78 -34.65 16.12
C PRO A 552 23.95 -33.13 16.00
N SER A 553 23.29 -32.39 16.89
CA SER A 553 23.50 -30.94 17.07
C SER A 553 24.32 -30.67 18.32
N ASN A 554 25.26 -29.72 18.22
CA ASN A 554 26.00 -29.18 19.35
C ASN A 554 25.54 -27.75 19.70
N ALA A 555 24.44 -27.27 19.11
CA ALA A 555 23.96 -25.92 19.28
C ALA A 555 23.14 -25.76 20.56
N ILE A 556 23.44 -24.71 21.32
CA ILE A 556 22.69 -24.30 22.50
C ILE A 556 21.97 -23.00 22.14
N TYR A 557 20.67 -22.95 22.43
CA TYR A 557 19.84 -21.78 22.19
C TYR A 557 19.41 -21.17 23.50
N CYS A 558 19.62 -19.86 23.64
CA CYS A 558 19.01 -19.06 24.68
C CYS A 558 18.05 -18.06 24.02
N GLN A 559 16.78 -18.10 24.41
CA GLN A 559 15.74 -17.24 23.84
C GLN A 559 14.93 -16.56 24.93
N VAL A 560 14.57 -15.29 24.69
CA VAL A 560 13.54 -14.55 25.42
C VAL A 560 12.45 -14.21 24.43
N ILE A 561 11.28 -14.82 24.60
CA ILE A 561 10.18 -14.78 23.64
C ILE A 561 9.01 -14.06 24.30
N PHE A 562 8.58 -12.95 23.72
CA PHE A 562 7.36 -12.25 24.07
C PHE A 562 6.25 -12.67 23.10
N GLN A 563 5.29 -13.43 23.59
CA GLN A 563 4.16 -13.96 22.82
C GLN A 563 2.92 -13.12 23.13
N THR A 564 2.42 -12.36 22.17
CA THR A 564 1.31 -11.44 22.40
C THR A 564 0.00 -12.01 21.89
N ILE A 565 -0.04 -12.45 20.63
CA ILE A 565 -1.25 -12.96 19.98
C ILE A 565 -0.97 -14.17 19.09
N LYS A 566 -2.02 -14.94 18.84
CA LYS A 566 -2.11 -15.89 17.73
C LYS A 566 -3.06 -15.38 16.67
N ILE A 567 -2.63 -15.44 15.42
CA ILE A 567 -3.45 -15.19 14.22
C ILE A 567 -3.64 -16.54 13.53
N SER A 568 -4.89 -16.92 13.29
CA SER A 568 -5.23 -18.19 12.61
C SER A 568 -6.32 -18.00 11.57
N PHE A 569 -6.28 -18.77 10.48
CA PHE A 569 -7.30 -18.73 9.43
C PHE A 569 -7.57 -20.12 8.83
N ASP A 570 -8.76 -20.29 8.27
CA ASP A 570 -9.14 -21.48 7.52
C ASP A 570 -8.94 -21.29 6.01
N LEU A 571 -8.79 -22.39 5.26
CA LEU A 571 -8.62 -22.32 3.81
C LEU A 571 -9.85 -21.77 3.07
N LEU A 572 -11.02 -21.83 3.70
CA LEU A 572 -12.25 -21.23 3.19
C LEU A 572 -12.24 -19.69 3.34
N ASP A 573 -11.35 -19.16 4.17
CA ASP A 573 -11.25 -17.72 4.46
C ASP A 573 -10.22 -17.01 3.57
N ILE A 574 -9.65 -17.73 2.60
CA ILE A 574 -8.68 -17.19 1.65
C ILE A 574 -9.12 -17.45 0.21
N GLU A 575 -8.61 -16.62 -0.69
CA GLU A 575 -8.74 -16.80 -2.13
C GLU A 575 -7.35 -16.77 -2.75
N TYR A 576 -6.99 -17.84 -3.45
CA TYR A 576 -5.73 -17.87 -4.19
C TYR A 576 -5.70 -16.79 -5.26
N LEU A 577 -4.55 -16.14 -5.42
CA LEU A 577 -4.39 -15.09 -6.42
C LEU A 577 -4.39 -15.71 -7.82
N GLN A 578 -5.04 -15.04 -8.77
CA GLN A 578 -5.13 -15.51 -10.15
C GLN A 578 -3.75 -15.71 -10.79
N GLU A 579 -2.78 -14.87 -10.44
CA GLU A 579 -1.39 -15.04 -10.91
C GLU A 579 -0.79 -16.36 -10.39
N PHE A 580 -1.02 -16.69 -9.12
CA PHE A 580 -0.55 -17.93 -8.52
C PHE A 580 -1.20 -19.15 -9.20
N THR A 581 -2.54 -19.16 -9.30
CA THR A 581 -3.26 -20.29 -9.91
C THR A 581 -2.87 -20.48 -11.36
N ASN A 582 -2.85 -19.42 -12.17
CA ASN A 582 -2.46 -19.50 -13.58
C ASN A 582 -1.04 -20.02 -13.77
N THR A 583 -0.10 -19.57 -12.93
CA THR A 583 1.31 -19.95 -13.05
C THR A 583 1.52 -21.42 -12.67
N VAL A 584 0.85 -21.88 -11.61
CA VAL A 584 0.89 -23.30 -11.18
C VAL A 584 0.19 -24.19 -12.22
N ASP A 585 -1.00 -23.83 -12.68
CA ASP A 585 -1.74 -24.59 -13.69
C ASP A 585 -0.95 -24.68 -15.01
N SER A 586 -0.31 -23.59 -15.43
CA SER A 586 0.56 -23.58 -16.62
C SER A 586 1.76 -24.52 -16.46
N ALA A 587 2.37 -24.56 -15.27
CA ALA A 587 3.46 -25.49 -15.00
C ALA A 587 2.98 -26.96 -15.00
N LEU A 588 1.77 -27.22 -14.47
CA LEU A 588 1.19 -28.56 -14.42
C LEU A 588 0.81 -29.12 -15.80
N GLN A 589 0.46 -28.24 -16.76
CA GLN A 589 0.10 -28.61 -18.14
C GLN A 589 1.32 -29.02 -19.00
N ASP A 590 2.55 -28.84 -18.50
CA ASP A 590 3.75 -29.29 -19.20
C ASP A 590 3.78 -30.83 -19.30
N GLN A 591 3.72 -31.33 -20.53
CA GLN A 591 3.72 -32.76 -20.87
C GLN A 591 5.08 -33.43 -20.57
N ASN A 592 6.16 -32.66 -20.44
CA ASN A 592 7.47 -33.17 -20.09
C ASN A 592 7.63 -33.18 -18.56
N GLU A 593 7.64 -34.37 -17.98
CA GLU A 593 7.74 -34.57 -16.53
C GLU A 593 8.97 -33.91 -15.88
N SER A 594 10.12 -33.95 -16.54
CA SER A 594 11.36 -33.33 -16.05
C SER A 594 11.27 -31.80 -16.06
N SER A 595 10.73 -31.22 -17.14
CA SER A 595 10.53 -29.78 -17.28
C SER A 595 9.47 -29.26 -16.30
N ARG A 596 8.35 -29.97 -16.16
CA ARG A 596 7.31 -29.73 -15.16
C ARG A 596 7.88 -29.70 -13.75
N SER A 597 8.61 -30.74 -13.37
CA SER A 597 9.21 -30.85 -12.03
C SER A 597 10.17 -29.69 -11.75
N LYS A 598 11.06 -29.35 -12.69
CA LYS A 598 11.98 -28.20 -12.56
C LYS A 598 11.24 -26.87 -12.41
N THR A 599 10.18 -26.67 -13.18
CA THR A 599 9.37 -25.45 -13.14
C THR A 599 8.64 -25.32 -11.80
N LEU A 600 7.97 -26.37 -11.33
CA LEU A 600 7.29 -26.37 -10.03
C LEU A 600 8.27 -26.17 -8.87
N CYS A 601 9.43 -26.82 -8.90
CA CYS A 601 10.46 -26.63 -7.88
C CYS A 601 10.97 -25.19 -7.85
N LYS A 602 11.11 -24.53 -9.01
CA LYS A 602 11.48 -23.11 -9.05
C LYS A 602 10.36 -22.23 -8.48
N LEU A 603 9.10 -22.48 -8.85
CA LEU A 603 7.96 -21.70 -8.38
C LEU A 603 7.83 -21.75 -6.86
N PHE A 604 7.87 -22.94 -6.25
CA PHE A 604 7.75 -23.07 -4.80
C PHE A 604 9.07 -22.80 -4.06
N GLY A 605 10.21 -22.98 -4.73
CA GLY A 605 11.55 -22.71 -4.18
C GLY A 605 11.97 -21.24 -4.18
N GLU A 606 11.33 -20.38 -4.99
CA GLU A 606 11.68 -18.96 -5.10
C GLU A 606 10.47 -18.03 -4.98
N ASP A 607 9.38 -18.30 -5.70
CA ASP A 607 8.30 -17.33 -5.89
C ASP A 607 7.23 -17.43 -4.82
N TYR A 608 6.72 -18.62 -4.52
CA TYR A 608 5.52 -18.80 -3.68
C TYR A 608 5.74 -19.54 -2.37
N GLY A 609 6.87 -20.25 -2.20
CA GLY A 609 7.19 -20.98 -0.97
C GLY A 609 6.65 -22.41 -0.94
N HIS A 610 7.29 -23.28 -0.16
CA HIS A 610 6.94 -24.70 -0.07
C HIS A 610 5.78 -24.95 0.90
N LEU A 611 5.77 -24.24 2.02
CA LEU A 611 4.84 -24.44 3.13
C LEU A 611 3.97 -23.22 3.35
N LEU A 612 2.73 -23.44 3.76
CA LEU A 612 1.81 -22.41 4.21
C LEU A 612 1.44 -22.70 5.68
N PRO A 613 1.90 -21.87 6.63
CA PRO A 613 1.38 -21.92 7.99
C PRO A 613 0.00 -21.28 8.04
N ARG A 614 -0.94 -21.89 8.76
CA ARG A 614 -2.28 -21.35 8.99
C ARG A 614 -2.44 -20.69 10.35
N THR A 615 -1.48 -20.89 11.25
CA THR A 615 -1.44 -20.24 12.56
C THR A 615 -0.07 -19.58 12.78
N PHE A 616 -0.09 -18.32 13.20
CA PHE A 616 1.08 -17.49 13.44
C PHE A 616 1.02 -16.98 14.87
N THR A 617 2.12 -17.06 15.60
CA THR A 617 2.26 -16.34 16.86
C THR A 617 3.05 -15.08 16.59
N LEU A 618 2.52 -13.92 16.98
CA LEU A 618 3.20 -12.64 16.87
C LEU A 618 3.69 -12.16 18.24
N GLY A 619 4.70 -11.30 18.19
CA GLY A 619 5.25 -10.59 19.34
C GLY A 619 6.71 -10.21 19.08
N GLY A 620 7.61 -10.61 19.97
CA GLY A 620 9.05 -10.36 19.81
C GLY A 620 9.89 -11.53 20.31
N VAL A 621 11.05 -11.75 19.69
CA VAL A 621 12.02 -12.74 20.14
C VAL A 621 13.41 -12.15 20.15
N LEU A 622 14.10 -12.38 21.26
CA LEU A 622 15.53 -12.23 21.40
C LEU A 622 16.14 -13.62 21.40
N SER A 623 17.13 -13.85 20.55
CA SER A 623 17.77 -15.16 20.43
C SER A 623 19.28 -15.05 20.38
N LYS A 624 19.94 -16.08 20.91
CA LYS A 624 21.38 -16.27 20.77
C LYS A 624 21.71 -17.76 20.68
N LYS A 625 22.51 -18.08 19.67
CA LYS A 625 23.03 -19.43 19.40
C LYS A 625 24.47 -19.51 19.90
N TYR A 626 24.78 -20.60 20.59
CA TYR A 626 26.14 -20.96 21.00
C TYR A 626 26.48 -22.32 20.40
N ILE A 627 27.76 -22.55 20.11
CA ILE A 627 28.27 -23.84 19.63
C ILE A 627 29.12 -24.43 20.75
N SER A 628 28.69 -25.57 21.30
CA SER A 628 29.46 -26.30 22.30
C SER A 628 30.67 -26.97 21.65
N ASN A 629 31.87 -26.70 22.17
CA ASN A 629 33.11 -27.34 21.72
C ASN A 629 33.29 -28.76 22.26
N ASN A 630 32.63 -29.09 23.38
CA ASN A 630 32.55 -30.44 23.92
C ASN A 630 31.26 -31.11 23.40
N HIS A 631 31.33 -32.40 23.03
CA HIS A 631 30.16 -33.23 22.70
C HIS A 631 29.00 -33.01 23.70
N PRO A 632 27.72 -33.15 23.29
CA PRO A 632 26.59 -32.42 23.86
C PRO A 632 26.59 -32.41 25.40
N LEU A 633 26.53 -31.20 25.98
CA LEU A 633 26.43 -30.96 27.43
C LEU A 633 25.18 -31.60 28.06
N ASN A 634 24.27 -32.15 27.25
CA ASN A 634 22.98 -32.72 27.66
C ASN A 634 22.21 -31.74 28.55
N ILE A 635 22.24 -30.44 28.20
CA ILE A 635 21.42 -29.43 28.88
C ILE A 635 19.97 -29.87 28.74
N GLN A 636 19.36 -30.30 29.85
CA GLN A 636 17.91 -30.48 29.89
C GLN A 636 17.28 -29.11 29.67
N THR A 637 16.32 -29.03 28.74
CA THR A 637 15.64 -27.78 28.40
C THR A 637 15.15 -27.09 29.67
N GLN A 638 15.74 -25.94 29.99
CA GLN A 638 15.29 -25.08 31.06
C GLN A 638 14.31 -24.05 30.47
N ARG A 639 13.15 -23.93 31.10
CA ARG A 639 12.07 -23.05 30.64
C ARG A 639 11.43 -22.33 31.81
N LEU A 640 11.27 -21.01 31.67
CA LEU A 640 10.47 -20.19 32.57
C LEU A 640 9.39 -19.46 31.77
N ASP A 641 8.15 -19.59 32.22
CA ASP A 641 7.01 -18.90 31.65
C ASP A 641 6.51 -17.84 32.64
N LEU A 642 6.36 -16.60 32.17
CA LEU A 642 5.88 -15.46 32.92
C LEU A 642 4.67 -14.85 32.19
N LYS A 643 3.78 -14.18 32.94
CA LYS A 643 2.74 -13.37 32.31
C LYS A 643 3.33 -12.03 31.85
N SER A 644 2.81 -11.47 30.76
CA SER A 644 3.29 -10.19 30.24
C SER A 644 3.04 -9.00 31.18
N ASP A 645 2.03 -9.11 32.03
CA ASP A 645 1.60 -8.10 33.00
C ASP A 645 2.27 -8.25 34.37
N ASP A 646 3.20 -9.20 34.54
CA ASP A 646 3.93 -9.37 35.80
C ASP A 646 4.89 -8.18 36.01
N PRO A 647 4.67 -7.34 37.04
CA PRO A 647 5.51 -6.16 37.30
C PRO A 647 6.96 -6.51 37.62
N ASN A 648 7.23 -7.75 38.03
CA ASN A 648 8.56 -8.26 38.35
C ASN A 648 9.19 -9.06 37.20
N ALA A 649 8.55 -9.13 36.02
CA ALA A 649 9.04 -9.94 34.91
C ALA A 649 10.49 -9.61 34.55
N HIS A 650 10.83 -8.32 34.46
CA HIS A 650 12.19 -7.88 34.14
C HIS A 650 13.24 -8.39 35.13
N SER A 651 13.00 -8.22 36.43
CA SER A 651 13.92 -8.67 37.49
C SER A 651 14.08 -10.19 37.48
N LYS A 652 12.99 -10.95 37.29
CA LYS A 652 13.03 -12.42 37.17
C LYS A 652 13.84 -12.89 35.96
N ILE A 653 13.68 -12.20 34.81
CA ILE A 653 14.46 -12.50 33.60
C ILE A 653 15.94 -12.24 33.84
N GLU A 654 16.31 -11.10 34.40
CA GLU A 654 17.72 -10.77 34.65
C GLU A 654 18.39 -11.76 35.61
N GLN A 655 17.72 -12.09 36.73
CA GLN A 655 18.22 -13.06 37.71
C GLN A 655 18.42 -14.44 37.09
N LEU A 656 17.47 -14.90 36.26
CA LEU A 656 17.59 -16.19 35.57
C LEU A 656 18.75 -16.20 34.57
N LEU A 657 18.86 -15.16 33.74
CA LEU A 657 19.92 -15.04 32.75
C LEU A 657 21.32 -14.92 33.39
N GLU A 658 21.41 -14.28 34.56
CA GLU A 658 22.64 -14.22 35.36
C GLU A 658 22.99 -15.57 36.01
N ALA A 659 22.00 -16.28 36.55
CA ALA A 659 22.20 -17.64 37.06
C ALA A 659 22.75 -18.57 35.97
N TRP A 660 22.22 -18.50 34.75
CA TRP A 660 22.70 -19.30 33.62
C TRP A 660 24.13 -18.95 33.18
N ASN A 661 24.56 -17.68 33.23
CA ASN A 661 25.95 -17.33 32.96
C ASN A 661 26.91 -17.94 33.99
N ASN A 662 26.48 -18.07 35.25
CA ASN A 662 27.29 -18.66 36.31
C ASN A 662 27.31 -20.19 36.24
N GLU A 663 26.19 -20.81 35.86
CA GLU A 663 26.04 -22.26 35.74
C GLU A 663 26.72 -22.83 34.48
N PHE A 664 26.54 -22.18 33.33
CA PHE A 664 26.97 -22.68 32.02
C PHE A 664 28.09 -21.82 31.42
N LYS A 665 29.34 -22.31 31.50
CA LYS A 665 30.54 -21.59 31.04
C LYS A 665 30.53 -21.19 29.55
N ASP A 666 29.82 -21.95 28.71
CA ASP A 666 29.74 -21.70 27.26
C ASP A 666 28.56 -20.78 26.86
N VAL A 667 27.76 -20.32 27.82
CA VAL A 667 26.59 -19.47 27.59
C VAL A 667 26.88 -18.06 28.10
N ASN A 668 26.66 -17.06 27.23
CA ASN A 668 26.84 -15.64 27.57
C ASN A 668 25.60 -14.83 27.21
N THR A 669 24.74 -14.61 28.19
CA THR A 669 23.47 -13.89 28.11
C THR A 669 23.61 -12.35 28.20
N PHE A 670 24.81 -11.77 28.06
CA PHE A 670 25.02 -10.32 28.19
C PHE A 670 24.28 -9.50 27.12
N TYR A 671 24.09 -10.09 25.94
CA TYR A 671 23.32 -9.50 24.84
C TYR A 671 22.68 -10.60 23.99
N PHE A 672 21.63 -10.22 23.28
CA PHE A 672 20.88 -11.04 22.34
C PHE A 672 20.69 -10.30 21.02
N LEU A 673 20.28 -11.03 19.98
CA LEU A 673 19.84 -10.45 18.72
C LEU A 673 18.32 -10.52 18.62
N ASN A 674 17.68 -9.43 18.21
CA ASN A 674 16.26 -9.45 17.81
C ASN A 674 16.11 -10.07 16.39
N ASN A 675 14.87 -10.18 15.90
CA ASN A 675 14.59 -10.71 14.56
C ASN A 675 15.16 -9.86 13.40
N GLU A 676 15.45 -8.58 13.64
CA GLU A 676 16.03 -7.64 12.68
C GLU A 676 17.57 -7.70 12.68
N GLY A 677 18.17 -8.39 13.65
CA GLY A 677 19.62 -8.49 13.84
C GLY A 677 20.21 -7.42 14.76
N ASP A 678 19.39 -6.59 15.40
CA ASP A 678 19.86 -5.60 16.37
C ASP A 678 20.30 -6.24 17.67
N VAL A 679 21.34 -5.66 18.26
CA VAL A 679 21.88 -6.08 19.55
C VAL A 679 21.08 -5.46 20.68
N ILE A 680 20.46 -6.31 21.51
CA ILE A 680 19.79 -5.92 22.75
C ILE A 680 20.59 -6.42 23.93
N TYR A 681 21.13 -5.50 24.73
CA TYR A 681 21.84 -5.83 25.97
C TYR A 681 20.88 -6.31 27.05
N ARG A 682 21.35 -7.19 27.94
CA ARG A 682 20.54 -7.80 29.01
C ARG A 682 19.79 -6.77 29.86
N ASN A 683 20.48 -5.70 30.25
CA ASN A 683 19.92 -4.59 31.02
C ASN A 683 18.91 -3.71 30.24
N LYS A 684 18.74 -3.96 28.94
CA LYS A 684 17.77 -3.30 28.06
C LYS A 684 16.61 -4.19 27.66
N ILE A 685 16.54 -5.44 28.15
CA ILE A 685 15.42 -6.34 27.87
C ILE A 685 14.10 -5.79 28.43
N GLY A 686 14.13 -5.11 29.58
CA GLY A 686 12.93 -4.46 30.14
C GLY A 686 12.38 -3.35 29.24
N ASP A 687 13.26 -2.46 28.75
CA ASP A 687 12.90 -1.39 27.80
C ASP A 687 12.35 -1.97 26.49
N TRP A 688 12.95 -3.07 26.00
CA TRP A 688 12.50 -3.79 24.81
C TRP A 688 11.11 -4.41 24.98
N LEU A 689 10.84 -5.09 26.11
CA LEU A 689 9.51 -5.63 26.42
C LEU A 689 8.45 -4.54 26.50
N LYS A 690 8.78 -3.41 27.15
CA LYS A 690 7.88 -2.27 27.25
C LYS A 690 7.54 -1.69 25.87
N THR A 691 8.54 -1.52 25.02
CA THR A 691 8.35 -1.04 23.64
C THR A 691 7.38 -1.94 22.87
N LEU A 692 7.54 -3.27 22.99
CA LEU A 692 6.62 -4.22 22.36
C LEU A 692 5.20 -4.18 22.95
N ALA A 693 5.04 -3.92 24.24
CA ALA A 693 3.73 -3.78 24.87
C ALA A 693 3.01 -2.50 24.43
N ASP A 694 3.75 -1.40 24.29
CA ASP A 694 3.22 -0.08 23.95
C ASP A 694 2.96 0.07 22.43
N GLU A 695 3.67 -0.67 21.58
CA GLU A 695 3.58 -0.55 20.11
C GLU A 695 3.23 -1.89 19.41
N PRO A 696 1.94 -2.31 19.35
CA PRO A 696 1.56 -3.57 18.70
C PRO A 696 1.91 -3.66 17.20
N LYS A 697 2.07 -2.53 16.53
CA LYS A 697 2.44 -2.45 15.11
C LYS A 697 3.81 -3.07 14.80
N ILE A 698 4.76 -3.09 15.76
CA ILE A 698 6.12 -3.60 15.53
C ILE A 698 6.25 -5.11 15.80
N TRP A 699 5.13 -5.80 16.05
CA TRP A 699 5.18 -7.23 16.31
C TRP A 699 5.57 -8.03 15.07
N CYS A 700 6.55 -8.90 15.30
CA CYS A 700 7.06 -9.80 14.29
C CYS A 700 6.58 -11.23 14.56
N THR A 701 6.66 -12.08 13.54
CA THR A 701 6.30 -13.47 13.69
C THR A 701 7.38 -14.20 14.47
N ILE A 702 6.99 -14.79 15.60
CA ILE A 702 7.90 -15.53 16.49
C ILE A 702 7.80 -17.04 16.27
N SER A 703 6.64 -17.54 15.87
CA SER A 703 6.46 -18.94 15.54
C SER A 703 5.32 -19.17 14.56
N TRP A 704 5.35 -20.35 13.95
CA TRP A 704 4.42 -20.80 12.94
C TRP A 704 3.95 -22.23 13.28
N GLU A 705 2.65 -22.47 13.10
CA GLU A 705 1.95 -23.70 13.44
C GLU A 705 0.94 -24.05 12.33
N ASP A 706 0.43 -25.29 12.34
CA ASP A 706 -0.67 -25.74 11.48
C ASP A 706 -0.35 -25.62 9.98
N TRP A 707 0.59 -26.46 9.56
CA TRP A 707 1.27 -26.36 8.27
C TRP A 707 0.59 -27.19 7.19
N ILE A 708 0.53 -26.63 5.99
CA ILE A 708 0.16 -27.35 4.78
C ILE A 708 1.20 -27.15 3.68
N GLN A 709 1.34 -28.13 2.79
CA GLN A 709 2.18 -27.99 1.60
C GLN A 709 1.43 -27.15 0.57
N LEU A 710 1.95 -25.98 0.23
CA LEU A 710 1.24 -25.01 -0.60
C LEU A 710 0.92 -25.55 -2.01
N TYR A 711 1.77 -26.42 -2.54
CA TYR A 711 1.51 -27.08 -3.82
C TYR A 711 0.38 -28.10 -3.79
N LYS A 712 -0.05 -28.56 -2.60
CA LYS A 712 -1.19 -29.49 -2.43
C LYS A 712 -2.53 -28.78 -2.28
N THR A 713 -2.54 -27.45 -2.23
CA THR A 713 -3.72 -26.68 -1.82
C THR A 713 -4.30 -25.85 -2.97
N SER A 714 -3.76 -26.00 -4.18
CA SER A 714 -4.28 -25.37 -5.40
C SER A 714 -5.75 -25.78 -5.65
N PRO A 715 -6.63 -24.84 -6.07
CA PRO A 715 -8.07 -25.10 -6.27
C PRO A 715 -8.41 -26.03 -7.45
N SER A 716 -7.45 -26.35 -8.32
CA SER A 716 -7.56 -27.37 -9.36
C SER A 716 -7.44 -28.77 -8.72
N ASP A 717 -8.46 -29.17 -7.96
CA ASP A 717 -8.75 -30.50 -7.37
C ASP A 717 -7.60 -31.54 -7.33
N ASN A 718 -7.16 -31.88 -6.11
CA ASN A 718 -6.57 -33.18 -5.73
C ASN A 718 -5.50 -33.77 -6.70
N ILE A 719 -4.33 -33.13 -6.81
CA ILE A 719 -3.16 -33.79 -7.43
C ILE A 719 -2.22 -34.28 -6.32
N SER A 720 -2.40 -35.54 -5.93
CA SER A 720 -1.39 -36.28 -5.18
C SER A 720 -0.09 -36.31 -5.98
N PHE A 721 1.00 -35.83 -5.37
CA PHE A 721 2.37 -36.07 -5.84
C PHE A 721 2.72 -37.56 -5.63
N ASN A 722 1.97 -38.47 -6.25
CA ASN A 722 2.33 -39.89 -6.32
C ASN A 722 3.26 -40.08 -7.52
N GLY A 723 4.47 -39.53 -7.40
CA GLY A 723 5.62 -40.12 -8.07
C GLY A 723 5.94 -41.41 -7.32
N SER A 724 5.43 -42.53 -7.82
CA SER A 724 5.84 -43.85 -7.38
C SER A 724 7.36 -43.96 -7.46
N VAL A 725 8.02 -44.00 -6.31
CA VAL A 725 9.21 -44.85 -6.14
C VAL A 725 8.70 -46.25 -6.40
N SER A 726 8.77 -46.67 -7.66
CA SER A 726 8.67 -48.07 -7.99
C SER A 726 9.83 -48.74 -7.28
N SER A 727 9.46 -49.69 -6.43
CA SER A 727 10.30 -50.79 -6.01
C SER A 727 11.09 -51.32 -7.21
N VAL A 728 12.35 -50.93 -7.34
CA VAL A 728 13.35 -51.74 -8.03
C VAL A 728 14.27 -52.25 -6.94
N SER A 729 14.07 -53.53 -6.66
CA SER A 729 14.96 -54.51 -6.04
C SER A 729 16.27 -53.99 -5.44
N THR A 730 16.50 -54.40 -4.20
CA THR A 730 17.79 -54.84 -3.69
C THR A 730 18.71 -55.37 -4.81
N ASN A 731 19.74 -54.61 -5.17
CA ASN A 731 21.13 -55.07 -5.28
C ASN A 731 22.04 -53.91 -5.76
N GLU A 732 23.08 -53.72 -4.95
CA GLU A 732 24.29 -52.88 -5.10
C GLU A 732 24.15 -51.35 -5.05
#